data_AF-A0A1H0XMC4-F1
#
_entry.id   AF-A0A1H0XMC4-F1
#
_cell.length_a   1.000
_cell.length_b   1.000
_cell.length_c   1.000
_cell.angle_alpha   90.00
_cell.angle_beta   90.00
_cell.angle_gamma   90.00
#
_symmetry.space_group_name_H-M   'P 1'
#
loop_
_entity.id
_entity.type
_entity.pdbx_description
1 polymer ?
#
loop_
_entity_poly.entity_id
_entity_poly.type
_entity_poly.pdbx_seq_one_letter_code
_entity_poly.pdbx_strand_id
1 'polypeptide(L)'
;MLEYTYNYKLHIAFQNLMEDYRVDAWSGIHKLFSSYRDVLPWIYRDKRRYKFENVGISCPADVSDFLHQFGKKYKAYISQHAVDFEAQSEKELIETVSILFRNELEKQQLYDADVIDALRAIYPDYTLFARDLLYYPYQVCNIIFVYNEKYALACLDMILNICSKIKETLKARALFHGNYDDFVDAVKRLSYYRDNNNVRLVHFANITPDKDSLLRHAFEDTLSRYDNRTQSSIVKGEIDYLEFMCFLKNENELYRLPRVGIERFQQLKKLLADFEPIYHKILFDNTDNVRYNLCKHQFHFLSNDDVEFVSQFYGKHHHYPMFYILCRYFNTTTNNNAKIFASYCGLGDEATLAAACSKLSRERIRQIIGIKSFADQDYKNVMNPQWWQPYNLSFTGVLTPKMSQFKNTSRREHLSISFNTYACLANLFQDSRVLHFTTRYTDIGIGKISAYINANQPFHTCIYDAKYLNFNFFSAFEDFDIMVRKFRKNTDKMSLRPFVSNPKYWREGKVISADSVEHFLYVFECIIKDFWGVCVQDHYVQLPANRIDYAEIFYNIIKDNGKGMFVKDIFARYKQLYPRSKYKTPLQIKPYLFKDERLINIGKTTIYSLVEWGVFSGSLFDLVIDVVAQSDSPVRVRDLISQVLERRPSSTKRSVENIIYLCVKDGRLVRVGKALIDIPNR
;
A
#
# COMPACT_ATOMS: atom_id res chain seq x y z
N MET A 1 -3.01 57.81 41.20
CA MET A 1 -2.04 57.85 42.33
C MET A 1 -2.40 56.89 43.47
N LEU A 2 -3.68 56.57 43.71
CA LEU A 2 -4.10 55.59 44.72
C LEU A 2 -3.97 54.11 44.27
N GLU A 3 -4.14 53.82 42.99
CA GLU A 3 -3.93 52.48 42.39
C GLU A 3 -2.47 51.98 42.49
N TYR A 4 -1.51 52.92 42.43
CA TYR A 4 -0.08 52.66 42.62
C TYR A 4 0.22 52.29 44.08
N THR A 5 -0.49 52.91 45.03
CA THR A 5 -0.38 52.60 46.48
C THR A 5 -1.03 51.26 46.82
N TYR A 6 -2.07 50.86 46.09
CA TYR A 6 -2.82 49.61 46.30
C TYR A 6 -2.06 48.37 45.79
N ASN A 7 -1.57 48.42 44.55
CA ASN A 7 -0.70 47.38 43.99
C ASN A 7 0.60 47.22 44.78
N TYR A 8 1.15 48.32 45.32
CA TYR A 8 2.34 48.30 46.16
C TYR A 8 2.09 47.57 47.49
N LYS A 9 0.93 47.75 48.14
CA LYS A 9 0.59 47.04 49.39
C LYS A 9 0.36 45.55 49.20
N LEU A 10 -0.32 45.13 48.12
CA LEU A 10 -0.49 43.73 47.73
C LEU A 10 0.85 43.06 47.38
N HIS A 11 1.70 43.79 46.66
CA HIS A 11 3.06 43.37 46.37
C HIS A 11 3.90 43.23 47.64
N ILE A 12 3.83 44.18 48.58
CA ILE A 12 4.49 44.08 49.90
C ILE A 12 3.94 42.90 50.71
N ALA A 13 2.63 42.66 50.72
CA ALA A 13 2.05 41.53 51.44
C ALA A 13 2.50 40.19 50.87
N PHE A 14 2.64 40.09 49.54
CA PHE A 14 3.23 38.94 48.86
C PHE A 14 4.73 38.80 49.19
N GLN A 15 5.51 39.88 49.14
CA GLN A 15 6.94 39.87 49.47
C GLN A 15 7.19 39.50 50.94
N ASN A 16 6.44 40.07 51.89
CA ASN A 16 6.55 39.75 53.32
C ASN A 16 6.20 38.28 53.59
N LEU A 17 5.16 37.74 52.94
CA LEU A 17 4.84 36.31 53.06
C LEU A 17 5.92 35.44 52.41
N MET A 18 6.47 35.86 51.26
CA MET A 18 7.60 35.17 50.63
C MET A 18 8.84 35.19 51.54
N GLU A 19 9.07 36.29 52.29
CA GLU A 19 10.14 36.43 53.29
C GLU A 19 9.94 35.55 54.53
N ASP A 20 8.71 35.42 55.03
CA ASP A 20 8.39 34.50 56.14
C ASP A 20 8.66 33.02 55.76
N TYR A 21 8.42 32.65 54.49
CA TYR A 21 8.72 31.31 53.96
C TYR A 21 10.17 31.16 53.46
N ARG A 22 10.98 32.24 53.44
CA ARG A 22 12.39 32.16 53.02
C ARG A 22 13.25 31.33 53.98
N VAL A 23 12.80 31.11 55.21
CA VAL A 23 13.63 30.49 56.25
C VAL A 23 13.65 28.96 56.17
N ASP A 24 12.59 28.31 55.65
CA ASP A 24 12.45 26.84 55.78
C ASP A 24 12.17 26.02 54.48
N ALA A 25 11.87 26.60 53.32
CA ALA A 25 11.57 25.79 52.10
C ALA A 25 11.92 26.49 50.77
N TRP A 26 13.13 26.26 50.21
CA TRP A 26 13.78 27.28 49.38
C TRP A 26 14.17 26.95 47.92
N SER A 27 13.32 26.34 47.08
CA SER A 27 13.58 26.49 45.63
C SER A 27 12.38 26.33 44.69
N GLY A 28 11.34 25.61 45.10
CA GLY A 28 10.20 25.33 44.22
C GLY A 28 9.26 26.52 44.03
N ILE A 29 8.86 27.18 45.13
CA ILE A 29 7.78 28.19 45.11
C ILE A 29 8.17 29.42 44.30
N HIS A 30 9.40 29.91 44.44
CA HIS A 30 9.89 31.10 43.72
C HIS A 30 10.11 30.86 42.22
N LYS A 31 10.29 29.60 41.80
CA LYS A 31 10.32 29.20 40.37
C LYS A 31 8.92 29.09 39.78
N LEU A 32 7.94 28.74 40.62
CA LEU A 32 6.54 28.56 40.21
C LEU A 32 5.77 29.88 40.18
N PHE A 33 6.02 30.77 41.14
CA PHE A 33 5.33 32.05 41.29
C PHE A 33 6.35 33.18 41.44
N SER A 34 6.51 33.98 40.39
CA SER A 34 7.43 35.11 40.36
C SER A 34 6.75 36.41 40.83
N SER A 35 5.42 36.41 40.90
CA SER A 35 4.59 37.50 41.39
C SER A 35 3.31 37.00 42.04
N TYR A 36 2.64 37.89 42.80
CA TYR A 36 1.32 37.57 43.36
C TYR A 36 0.29 37.18 42.29
N ARG A 37 0.47 37.63 41.04
CA ARG A 37 -0.47 37.39 39.92
C ARG A 37 -0.42 35.95 39.41
N ASP A 38 0.72 35.28 39.56
CA ASP A 38 0.88 33.87 39.19
C ASP A 38 0.16 32.93 40.15
N VAL A 39 -0.14 33.43 41.36
CA VAL A 39 -0.83 32.72 42.44
C VAL A 39 -2.35 32.84 42.30
N LEU A 40 -2.86 33.95 41.76
CA LEU A 40 -4.30 34.24 41.71
C LEU A 40 -5.15 33.16 41.01
N PRO A 41 -4.76 32.60 39.84
CA PRO A 41 -5.52 31.55 39.17
C PRO A 41 -5.76 30.30 40.06
N TRP A 42 -4.84 30.05 40.99
CA TRP A 42 -4.87 28.92 41.93
C TRP A 42 -5.76 29.17 43.16
N ILE A 43 -6.07 30.44 43.46
CA ILE A 43 -6.96 30.83 44.56
C ILE A 43 -8.43 30.84 44.10
N TYR A 44 -8.67 31.14 42.82
CA TYR A 44 -10.01 31.28 42.23
C TYR A 44 -10.61 29.98 41.68
N ARG A 45 -9.82 28.90 41.47
CA ARG A 45 -10.30 27.60 40.96
C ARG A 45 -10.27 26.52 42.04
N ASP A 46 -11.29 25.65 42.02
CA ASP A 46 -11.51 24.59 43.01
C ASP A 46 -10.31 23.61 43.12
N LYS A 47 -9.90 23.29 44.35
CA LYS A 47 -8.57 22.80 44.77
C LYS A 47 -8.19 21.37 44.31
N ARG A 48 -8.82 20.79 43.27
CA ARG A 48 -8.74 19.32 43.03
C ARG A 48 -8.20 18.85 41.68
N ARG A 49 -7.79 19.70 40.74
CA ARG A 49 -7.38 19.22 39.39
C ARG A 49 -6.18 19.91 38.74
N TYR A 50 -5.08 20.06 39.46
CA TYR A 50 -3.77 20.19 38.83
C TYR A 50 -2.81 19.18 39.47
N LYS A 51 -2.31 18.23 38.67
CA LYS A 51 -1.06 17.54 38.98
C LYS A 51 0.07 18.49 38.59
N PHE A 52 0.99 18.72 39.50
CA PHE A 52 2.22 19.47 39.25
C PHE A 52 3.14 18.65 38.33
N GLU A 53 2.78 18.53 37.05
CA GLU A 53 3.63 17.93 36.03
C GLU A 53 4.83 18.88 35.83
N ASN A 54 6.03 18.42 36.21
CA ASN A 54 7.34 19.08 36.12
C ASN A 54 7.91 19.80 37.36
N VAL A 55 7.49 19.48 38.58
CA VAL A 55 8.18 19.99 39.78
C VAL A 55 8.97 18.88 40.45
N GLY A 56 10.28 18.82 40.17
CA GLY A 56 11.22 18.01 40.93
C GLY A 56 11.18 18.40 42.41
N ILE A 57 10.83 17.43 43.26
CA ILE A 57 10.98 17.37 44.73
C ILE A 57 10.88 18.74 45.43
N SER A 58 9.74 19.42 45.29
CA SER A 58 9.31 20.49 46.19
C SER A 58 8.01 20.02 46.82
N CYS A 59 7.96 19.91 48.15
CA CYS A 59 6.90 19.19 48.87
C CYS A 59 5.51 19.77 48.54
N PRO A 60 4.54 18.97 48.01
CA PRO A 60 3.19 19.45 47.67
C PRO A 60 2.42 20.07 48.83
N ALA A 61 2.78 19.71 50.07
CA ALA A 61 2.19 20.25 51.29
C ALA A 61 2.51 21.74 51.47
N ASP A 62 3.76 22.15 51.19
CA ASP A 62 4.22 23.53 51.42
C ASP A 62 3.62 24.51 50.39
N VAL A 63 3.48 24.07 49.13
CA VAL A 63 2.80 24.85 48.08
C VAL A 63 1.30 25.00 48.42
N SER A 64 0.66 23.93 48.89
CA SER A 64 -0.76 23.98 49.28
C SER A 64 -0.98 24.86 50.52
N ASP A 65 -0.08 24.84 51.50
CA ASP A 65 -0.14 25.69 52.68
C ASP A 65 0.09 27.16 52.32
N PHE A 66 1.10 27.46 51.51
CA PHE A 66 1.34 28.81 50.98
C PHE A 66 0.12 29.37 50.24
N LEU A 67 -0.48 28.58 49.32
CA LEU A 67 -1.70 28.96 48.60
C LEU A 67 -2.88 29.19 49.56
N HIS A 68 -2.98 28.41 50.63
CA HIS A 68 -4.03 28.57 51.63
C HIS A 68 -3.84 29.83 52.49
N GLN A 69 -2.64 30.08 52.98
CA GLN A 69 -2.31 31.25 53.82
C GLN A 69 -2.38 32.56 53.02
N PHE A 70 -1.79 32.59 51.82
CA PHE A 70 -1.92 33.73 50.91
C PHE A 70 -3.37 33.93 50.49
N GLY A 71 -4.10 32.85 50.15
CA GLY A 71 -5.53 32.92 49.84
C GLY A 71 -6.39 33.45 50.99
N LYS A 72 -6.07 33.14 52.25
CA LYS A 72 -6.77 33.67 53.44
C LYS A 72 -6.48 35.15 53.66
N LYS A 73 -5.22 35.58 53.53
CA LYS A 73 -4.82 37.00 53.60
C LYS A 73 -5.41 37.81 52.44
N TYR A 74 -5.39 37.25 51.23
CA TYR A 74 -5.98 37.85 50.04
C TYR A 74 -7.50 37.95 50.15
N LYS A 75 -8.19 36.92 50.65
CA LYS A 75 -9.64 36.99 50.90
C LYS A 75 -10.00 37.93 52.05
N ALA A 76 -9.22 37.99 53.13
CA ALA A 76 -9.42 38.96 54.21
C ALA A 76 -9.15 40.40 53.74
N TYR A 77 -8.15 40.60 52.89
CA TYR A 77 -7.83 41.86 52.24
C TYR A 77 -8.93 42.30 51.27
N ILE A 78 -9.41 41.40 50.41
CA ILE A 78 -10.61 41.64 49.59
C ILE A 78 -11.80 41.91 50.51
N SER A 79 -12.02 41.18 51.60
CA SER A 79 -13.20 41.38 52.46
C SER A 79 -13.15 42.69 53.28
N GLN A 80 -11.96 43.15 53.66
CA GLN A 80 -11.73 44.45 54.32
C GLN A 80 -11.73 45.63 53.35
N HIS A 81 -11.59 45.38 52.05
CA HIS A 81 -11.58 46.40 50.98
C HIS A 81 -12.69 46.18 49.93
N ALA A 82 -13.62 45.24 50.19
CA ALA A 82 -14.84 44.99 49.42
C ALA A 82 -16.01 45.85 49.90
N VAL A 83 -15.78 46.71 50.88
CA VAL A 83 -16.66 47.82 51.19
C VAL A 83 -15.82 49.08 51.11
N ASP A 84 -16.22 49.93 50.17
CA ASP A 84 -15.86 51.32 49.93
C ASP A 84 -14.70 51.64 48.97
N PHE A 85 -15.15 52.01 47.76
CA PHE A 85 -14.57 52.85 46.70
C PHE A 85 -13.77 52.20 45.56
N GLU A 86 -14.52 51.66 44.58
CA GLU A 86 -14.28 51.87 43.15
C GLU A 86 -15.67 52.09 42.48
N ALA A 87 -15.78 53.14 41.67
CA ALA A 87 -17.01 53.90 41.46
C ALA A 87 -18.05 53.20 40.56
N GLN A 88 -19.34 53.49 40.75
CA GLN A 88 -20.46 53.14 39.85
C GLN A 88 -20.11 53.28 38.35
N SER A 89 -19.24 54.25 38.01
CA SER A 89 -18.72 54.53 36.66
C SER A 89 -17.88 53.41 36.03
N GLU A 90 -17.22 52.56 36.83
CA GLU A 90 -16.36 51.47 36.35
C GLU A 90 -17.18 50.25 35.94
N LYS A 91 -18.15 49.86 36.77
CA LYS A 91 -19.14 48.84 36.44
C LYS A 91 -19.96 49.25 35.20
N GLU A 92 -20.34 50.52 35.13
CA GLU A 92 -21.03 51.10 33.99
C GLU A 92 -20.17 51.10 32.72
N LEU A 93 -18.84 51.30 32.82
CA LEU A 93 -17.92 51.19 31.68
C LEU A 93 -17.81 49.77 31.15
N ILE A 94 -17.62 48.79 32.02
CA ILE A 94 -17.51 47.36 31.64
C ILE A 94 -18.82 46.90 30.97
N GLU A 95 -19.97 47.22 31.56
CA GLU A 95 -21.29 46.90 30.99
C GLU A 95 -21.49 47.61 29.63
N THR A 96 -21.12 48.89 29.53
CA THR A 96 -21.22 49.66 28.29
C THR A 96 -20.35 49.07 27.19
N VAL A 97 -19.07 48.79 27.46
CA VAL A 97 -18.14 48.19 26.50
C VAL A 97 -18.61 46.80 26.09
N SER A 98 -19.06 45.98 27.04
CA SER A 98 -19.60 44.64 26.75
C SER A 98 -20.82 44.70 25.81
N ILE A 99 -21.78 45.59 26.07
CA ILE A 99 -22.99 45.74 25.25
C ILE A 99 -22.62 46.27 23.86
N LEU A 100 -21.80 47.32 23.78
CA LEU A 100 -21.39 47.91 22.51
C LEU A 100 -20.58 46.91 21.68
N PHE A 101 -19.69 46.14 22.31
CA PHE A 101 -18.92 45.11 21.63
C PHE A 101 -19.81 44.00 21.09
N ARG A 102 -20.75 43.49 21.89
CA ARG A 102 -21.75 42.51 21.44
C ARG A 102 -22.54 43.01 20.24
N ASN A 103 -23.08 44.23 20.33
CA ASN A 103 -23.88 44.83 19.27
C ASN A 103 -23.07 45.02 17.97
N GLU A 104 -21.82 45.46 18.07
CA GLU A 104 -20.96 45.63 16.89
C GLU A 104 -20.51 44.29 16.28
N LEU A 105 -20.27 43.28 17.11
CA LEU A 105 -19.95 41.92 16.67
C LEU A 105 -21.15 41.25 15.99
N GLU A 106 -22.36 41.43 16.50
CA GLU A 106 -23.59 40.93 15.87
C GLU A 106 -23.84 41.56 14.48
N LYS A 107 -23.42 42.82 14.28
CA LYS A 107 -23.41 43.46 12.96
C LYS A 107 -22.34 42.89 12.01
N GLN A 108 -21.31 42.21 12.53
CA GLN A 108 -20.28 41.55 11.71
C GLN A 108 -20.72 40.17 11.18
N GLN A 109 -21.96 39.71 11.40
CA GLN A 109 -22.47 38.39 10.95
C GLN A 109 -22.40 38.12 9.42
N LEU A 110 -21.93 39.08 8.62
CA LEU A 110 -21.62 38.92 7.19
C LEU A 110 -20.13 38.58 6.90
N TYR A 111 -19.26 38.50 7.93
CA TYR A 111 -17.85 38.10 7.83
C TYR A 111 -17.62 36.66 8.34
N ASP A 112 -16.44 36.10 8.00
CA ASP A 112 -16.01 34.70 8.19
C ASP A 112 -16.50 34.05 9.51
N ALA A 113 -17.49 33.16 9.41
CA ALA A 113 -18.22 32.59 10.55
C ALA A 113 -17.28 31.88 11.54
N ASP A 114 -16.22 31.26 11.03
CA ASP A 114 -15.21 30.56 11.83
C ASP A 114 -14.50 31.49 12.84
N VAL A 115 -14.23 32.74 12.44
CA VAL A 115 -13.53 33.74 13.28
C VAL A 115 -14.44 34.21 14.42
N ILE A 116 -15.72 34.41 14.13
CA ILE A 116 -16.73 34.81 15.13
C ILE A 116 -16.97 33.67 16.12
N ASP A 117 -17.07 32.44 15.63
CA ASP A 117 -17.26 31.26 16.48
C ASP A 117 -16.05 31.01 17.38
N ALA A 118 -14.83 31.20 16.87
CA ALA A 118 -13.61 31.14 17.69
C ALA A 118 -13.63 32.20 18.81
N LEU A 119 -14.01 33.45 18.51
CA LEU A 119 -14.12 34.52 19.50
C LEU A 119 -15.17 34.23 20.57
N ARG A 120 -16.36 33.75 20.17
CA ARG A 120 -17.45 33.36 21.08
C ARG A 120 -17.06 32.20 22.00
N ALA A 121 -16.30 31.25 21.48
CA ALA A 121 -15.85 30.12 22.29
C ALA A 121 -14.84 30.53 23.36
N ILE A 122 -14.02 31.56 23.10
CA ILE A 122 -13.11 32.15 24.08
C ILE A 122 -13.88 33.00 25.10
N TYR A 123 -14.75 33.88 24.62
CA TYR A 123 -15.54 34.81 25.43
C TYR A 123 -17.04 34.57 25.25
N PRO A 124 -17.62 33.57 25.95
CA PRO A 124 -19.07 33.33 25.92
C PRO A 124 -19.85 34.46 26.60
N ASP A 125 -19.18 35.20 27.49
CA ASP A 125 -19.69 36.41 28.13
C ASP A 125 -18.75 37.59 27.83
N TYR A 126 -19.26 38.59 27.12
CA TYR A 126 -18.51 39.79 26.75
C TYR A 126 -18.19 40.71 27.93
N THR A 127 -18.79 40.48 29.11
CA THR A 127 -18.42 41.15 30.36
C THR A 127 -16.99 40.78 30.77
N LEU A 128 -16.63 39.51 30.60
CA LEU A 128 -15.27 39.03 30.84
C LEU A 128 -14.29 39.60 29.81
N PHE A 129 -14.69 39.63 28.54
CA PHE A 129 -13.90 40.29 27.49
C PHE A 129 -13.63 41.77 27.79
N ALA A 130 -14.66 42.53 28.14
CA ALA A 130 -14.52 43.95 28.45
C ALA A 130 -13.57 44.18 29.63
N ARG A 131 -13.63 43.32 30.65
CA ARG A 131 -12.69 43.34 31.77
C ARG A 131 -11.26 43.02 31.33
N ASP A 132 -11.05 41.94 30.59
CA ASP A 132 -9.72 41.55 30.15
C ASP A 132 -9.11 42.59 29.20
N LEU A 133 -9.92 43.20 28.33
CA LEU A 133 -9.49 44.30 27.47
C LEU A 133 -9.02 45.50 28.28
N LEU A 134 -9.82 45.96 29.26
CA LEU A 134 -9.54 47.19 30.02
C LEU A 134 -8.34 47.04 30.96
N TYR A 135 -8.25 45.92 31.70
CA TYR A 135 -7.23 45.75 32.75
C TYR A 135 -6.04 44.91 32.29
N TYR A 136 -6.23 43.98 31.36
CA TYR A 136 -5.21 43.03 30.93
C TYR A 136 -5.10 42.88 29.40
N PRO A 137 -4.93 43.98 28.62
CA PRO A 137 -4.92 43.92 27.15
C PRO A 137 -3.92 42.89 26.57
N TYR A 138 -2.78 42.66 27.24
CA TYR A 138 -1.82 41.61 26.86
C TYR A 138 -2.41 40.20 26.89
N GLN A 139 -3.23 39.89 27.90
CA GLN A 139 -3.83 38.58 28.06
C GLN A 139 -4.83 38.28 26.94
N VAL A 140 -5.53 39.30 26.43
CA VAL A 140 -6.44 39.14 25.29
C VAL A 140 -5.71 38.56 24.08
N CYS A 141 -4.52 39.09 23.73
CA CYS A 141 -3.68 38.53 22.66
C CYS A 141 -3.27 37.08 22.94
N ASN A 142 -2.78 36.78 24.14
CA ASN A 142 -2.30 35.43 24.48
C ASN A 142 -3.42 34.40 24.51
N ILE A 143 -4.58 34.74 25.10
CA ILE A 143 -5.73 33.85 25.20
C ILE A 143 -6.22 33.48 23.80
N ILE A 144 -6.35 34.47 22.92
CA ILE A 144 -6.77 34.26 21.53
C ILE A 144 -5.77 33.38 20.78
N PHE A 145 -4.47 33.66 20.94
CA PHE A 145 -3.42 32.88 20.29
C PHE A 145 -3.40 31.42 20.76
N VAL A 146 -3.41 31.17 22.08
CA VAL A 146 -3.38 29.82 22.66
C VAL A 146 -4.64 29.02 22.31
N TYR A 147 -5.79 29.68 22.22
CA TYR A 147 -7.03 29.02 21.86
C TYR A 147 -7.04 28.60 20.39
N ASN A 148 -6.61 29.47 19.48
CA ASN A 148 -6.56 29.17 18.06
C ASN A 148 -5.54 30.03 17.31
N GLU A 149 -4.34 29.48 17.09
CA GLU A 149 -3.24 30.18 16.42
C GLU A 149 -3.58 30.60 14.98
N LYS A 150 -4.38 29.81 14.26
CA LYS A 150 -4.77 30.07 12.85
C LYS A 150 -5.65 31.31 12.73
N TYR A 151 -6.66 31.45 13.60
CA TYR A 151 -7.60 32.57 13.53
C TYR A 151 -7.19 33.76 14.42
N ALA A 152 -6.12 33.64 15.21
CA ALA A 152 -5.73 34.65 16.20
C ALA A 152 -5.53 36.05 15.61
N LEU A 153 -4.87 36.15 14.45
CA LEU A 153 -4.67 37.42 13.75
C LEU A 153 -6.01 38.07 13.37
N ALA A 154 -6.90 37.30 12.73
CA ALA A 154 -8.20 37.77 12.30
C ALA A 154 -9.09 38.18 13.48
N CYS A 155 -9.06 37.41 14.58
CA CYS A 155 -9.77 37.74 15.82
C CYS A 155 -9.29 39.07 16.40
N LEU A 156 -7.98 39.30 16.48
CA LEU A 156 -7.40 40.52 17.03
C LEU A 156 -7.67 41.74 16.14
N ASP A 157 -7.54 41.59 14.82
CA ASP A 157 -7.85 42.67 13.86
C ASP A 157 -9.35 43.02 13.90
N MET A 158 -10.23 42.02 14.06
CA MET A 158 -11.66 42.23 14.28
C MET A 158 -11.94 42.97 15.59
N ILE A 159 -11.32 42.56 16.70
CA ILE A 159 -11.46 43.24 18.00
C ILE A 159 -11.02 44.70 17.87
N LEU A 160 -9.85 44.98 17.29
CA LEU A 160 -9.33 46.34 17.14
C LEU A 160 -10.24 47.19 16.26
N ASN A 161 -10.81 46.63 15.19
CA ASN A 161 -11.79 47.30 14.35
C ASN A 161 -13.08 47.63 15.13
N ILE A 162 -13.64 46.67 15.87
CA ILE A 162 -14.81 46.89 16.72
C ILE A 162 -14.51 47.96 17.78
N CYS A 163 -13.36 47.88 18.46
CA CYS A 163 -12.94 48.86 19.45
C CYS A 163 -12.81 50.27 18.87
N SER A 164 -12.38 50.41 17.61
CA SER A 164 -12.37 51.70 16.90
C SER A 164 -13.78 52.30 16.74
N LYS A 165 -14.79 51.48 16.44
CA LYS A 165 -16.20 51.93 16.35
C LYS A 165 -16.79 52.28 17.72
N ILE A 166 -16.45 51.48 18.74
CA ILE A 166 -16.84 51.75 20.13
C ILE A 166 -16.25 53.09 20.58
N LYS A 167 -14.97 53.36 20.27
CA LYS A 167 -14.31 54.62 20.57
C LYS A 167 -15.07 55.82 20.01
N GLU A 168 -15.49 55.80 18.75
CA GLU A 168 -16.29 56.91 18.17
C GLU A 168 -17.65 57.07 18.86
N THR A 169 -18.28 55.95 19.25
CA THR A 169 -19.56 55.95 19.98
C THR A 169 -19.41 56.53 21.39
N LEU A 170 -18.35 56.16 22.11
CA LEU A 170 -18.04 56.69 23.45
C LEU A 170 -17.68 58.17 23.38
N LYS A 171 -16.94 58.60 22.35
CA LYS A 171 -16.61 60.02 22.12
C LYS A 171 -17.86 60.89 21.87
N ALA A 172 -18.84 60.36 21.14
CA ALA A 172 -20.10 61.07 20.85
C ALA A 172 -21.03 61.18 22.08
N ARG A 173 -20.94 60.23 23.01
CA ARG A 173 -21.67 60.27 24.29
C ARG A 173 -20.85 61.08 25.29
N ALA A 174 -21.09 62.39 25.38
CA ALA A 174 -20.38 63.36 26.23
C ALA A 174 -20.31 63.06 27.75
N LEU A 175 -20.77 61.90 28.22
CA LEU A 175 -20.96 61.54 29.63
C LEU A 175 -19.73 60.94 30.33
N PHE A 176 -18.62 60.61 29.65
CA PHE A 176 -17.50 59.92 30.31
C PHE A 176 -16.11 60.30 29.78
N HIS A 177 -15.62 61.49 30.12
CA HIS A 177 -14.27 61.91 29.72
C HIS A 177 -13.16 61.01 30.33
N GLY A 178 -13.32 60.52 31.58
CA GLY A 178 -12.36 59.60 32.21
C GLY A 178 -12.36 58.19 31.60
N ASN A 179 -13.54 57.58 31.47
CA ASN A 179 -13.66 56.21 30.95
C ASN A 179 -13.28 56.09 29.45
N TYR A 180 -13.42 57.18 28.68
CA TYR A 180 -12.97 57.23 27.28
C TYR A 180 -11.45 57.09 27.17
N ASP A 181 -10.70 57.80 28.02
CA ASP A 181 -9.23 57.75 27.99
C ASP A 181 -8.70 56.38 28.43
N ASP A 182 -9.31 55.76 29.46
CA ASP A 182 -8.96 54.41 29.92
C ASP A 182 -9.21 53.34 28.84
N PHE A 183 -10.36 53.41 28.16
CA PHE A 183 -10.64 52.52 27.02
C PHE A 183 -9.65 52.73 25.87
N VAL A 184 -9.33 53.98 25.55
CA VAL A 184 -8.36 54.30 24.48
C VAL A 184 -6.96 53.79 24.83
N ASP A 185 -6.51 53.91 26.08
CA ASP A 185 -5.20 53.39 26.51
C ASP A 185 -5.15 51.86 26.45
N ALA A 186 -6.22 51.19 26.90
CA ALA A 186 -6.36 49.74 26.80
C ALA A 186 -6.25 49.23 25.35
N VAL A 187 -6.97 49.88 24.42
CA VAL A 187 -6.93 49.54 22.98
C VAL A 187 -5.55 49.81 22.38
N LYS A 188 -4.87 50.89 22.77
CA LYS A 188 -3.49 51.17 22.34
C LYS A 188 -2.53 50.08 22.81
N ARG A 189 -2.63 49.64 24.07
CA ARG A 189 -1.82 48.55 24.61
C ARG A 189 -2.11 47.24 23.87
N LEU A 190 -3.37 46.91 23.60
CA LEU A 190 -3.73 45.73 22.81
C LEU A 190 -3.08 45.78 21.42
N SER A 191 -3.19 46.92 20.72
CA SER A 191 -2.56 47.14 19.42
C SER A 191 -1.05 46.92 19.48
N TYR A 192 -0.37 47.50 20.49
CA TYR A 192 1.05 47.32 20.71
C TYR A 192 1.44 45.84 20.88
N TYR A 193 0.68 45.08 21.68
CA TYR A 193 0.96 43.65 21.88
C TYR A 193 0.69 42.82 20.62
N ARG A 194 -0.38 43.12 19.88
CA ARG A 194 -0.65 42.51 18.58
C ARG A 194 0.50 42.77 17.60
N ASP A 195 0.98 44.01 17.52
CA ASP A 195 2.04 44.41 16.59
C ASP A 195 3.40 43.78 16.94
N ASN A 196 3.71 43.63 18.23
CA ASN A 196 4.91 42.92 18.69
C ASN A 196 4.88 41.42 18.37
N ASN A 197 3.70 40.81 18.31
CA ASN A 197 3.52 39.39 17.97
C ASN A 197 3.17 39.17 16.49
N ASN A 198 3.18 40.22 15.67
CA ASN A 198 2.67 40.18 14.31
C ASN A 198 3.35 39.12 13.44
N VAL A 199 4.65 38.88 13.60
CA VAL A 199 5.37 37.83 12.84
C VAL A 199 4.75 36.45 13.09
N ARG A 200 4.54 36.09 14.36
CA ARG A 200 3.91 34.81 14.73
C ARG A 200 2.45 34.76 14.27
N LEU A 201 1.68 35.81 14.52
CA LEU A 201 0.27 35.87 14.13
C LEU A 201 0.09 35.70 12.61
N VAL A 202 0.89 36.40 11.81
CA VAL A 202 0.88 36.29 10.34
C VAL A 202 1.37 34.92 9.89
N HIS A 203 2.38 34.35 10.55
CA HIS A 203 2.87 33.01 10.27
C HIS A 203 1.76 31.97 10.40
N PHE A 204 1.15 31.85 11.59
CA PHE A 204 0.15 30.82 11.87
C PHE A 204 -1.15 31.01 11.08
N ALA A 205 -1.47 32.24 10.68
CA ALA A 205 -2.60 32.50 9.79
C ALA A 205 -2.40 31.92 8.36
N ASN A 206 -1.16 31.76 7.90
CA ASN A 206 -0.84 31.43 6.50
C ASN A 206 -0.07 30.12 6.31
N ILE A 207 0.50 29.56 7.38
CA ILE A 207 1.34 28.38 7.34
C ILE A 207 0.54 27.13 6.99
N THR A 208 1.16 26.25 6.21
CA THR A 208 0.70 24.89 5.92
C THR A 208 1.87 23.93 6.11
N PRO A 209 1.66 22.61 6.25
CA PRO A 209 2.76 21.65 6.37
C PRO A 209 3.77 21.72 5.21
N ASP A 210 3.27 21.94 3.97
CA ASP A 210 4.10 22.11 2.77
C ASP A 210 4.96 23.38 2.88
N LYS A 211 4.38 24.48 3.37
CA LYS A 211 5.08 25.76 3.57
C LYS A 211 6.11 25.68 4.70
N ASP A 212 5.76 25.07 5.84
CA ASP A 212 6.69 24.88 6.97
C ASP A 212 7.92 24.08 6.52
N SER A 213 7.71 22.97 5.80
CA SER A 213 8.78 22.14 5.26
C SER A 213 9.69 22.93 4.30
N LEU A 214 9.10 23.67 3.36
CA LEU A 214 9.88 24.48 2.41
C LEU A 214 10.62 25.65 3.09
N LEU A 215 10.03 26.27 4.10
CA LEU A 215 10.65 27.34 4.88
C LEU A 215 11.86 26.84 5.68
N ARG A 216 11.77 25.64 6.29
CA ARG A 216 12.92 25.00 6.97
C ARG A 216 14.08 24.80 6.02
N HIS A 217 13.83 24.20 4.85
CA HIS A 217 14.87 24.00 3.84
C HIS A 217 15.44 25.32 3.31
N ALA A 218 14.59 26.29 3.01
CA ALA A 218 15.04 27.61 2.56
C ALA A 218 15.89 28.33 3.61
N PHE A 219 15.56 28.18 4.90
CA PHE A 219 16.35 28.74 5.99
C PHE A 219 17.71 28.05 6.11
N GLU A 220 17.75 26.72 6.10
CA GLU A 220 18.99 25.93 6.14
C GLU A 220 19.91 26.28 4.95
N ASP A 221 19.35 26.36 3.74
CA ASP A 221 20.08 26.73 2.53
C ASP A 221 20.64 28.15 2.62
N THR A 222 19.89 29.09 3.19
CA THR A 222 20.34 30.47 3.39
C THR A 222 21.44 30.54 4.45
N LEU A 223 21.26 29.83 5.57
CA LEU A 223 22.20 29.73 6.69
C LEU A 223 23.53 29.12 6.25
N SER A 224 23.50 28.13 5.36
CA SER A 224 24.70 27.43 4.86
C SER A 224 25.70 28.34 4.13
N ARG A 225 25.25 29.50 3.63
CA ARG A 225 26.09 30.48 2.91
C ARG A 225 26.94 31.34 3.86
N TYR A 226 26.66 31.27 5.16
CA TYR A 226 27.34 32.04 6.19
C TYR A 226 28.42 31.22 6.89
N ASP A 227 29.33 31.88 7.59
CA ASP A 227 30.44 31.20 8.27
C ASP A 227 29.98 30.30 9.43
N ASN A 228 30.77 29.26 9.74
CA ASN A 228 30.44 28.28 10.77
C ASN A 228 30.15 28.88 12.16
N ARG A 229 30.70 30.06 12.50
CA ARG A 229 30.46 30.71 13.79
C ARG A 229 29.09 31.40 13.81
N THR A 230 28.68 32.00 12.70
CA THR A 230 27.32 32.53 12.50
C THR A 230 26.29 31.40 12.56
N GLN A 231 26.53 30.30 11.84
CA GLN A 231 25.68 29.10 11.91
C GLN A 231 25.59 28.55 13.35
N SER A 232 26.72 28.44 14.04
CA SER A 232 26.77 27.97 15.43
C SER A 232 25.98 28.85 16.40
N SER A 233 25.81 30.14 16.12
CA SER A 233 25.07 31.06 17.01
C SER A 233 23.56 30.79 16.96
N ILE A 234 23.06 30.36 15.80
CA ILE A 234 21.66 29.90 15.61
C ILE A 234 21.50 28.50 16.19
N VAL A 235 22.34 27.55 15.78
CA VAL A 235 22.23 26.13 16.20
C VAL A 235 22.39 25.97 17.71
N LYS A 236 23.38 26.62 18.35
CA LYS A 236 23.55 26.56 19.81
C LYS A 236 22.54 27.40 20.58
N GLY A 237 21.92 28.36 19.93
CA GLY A 237 20.79 29.08 20.50
C GLY A 237 19.49 28.28 20.41
N GLU A 238 19.50 27.10 19.77
CA GLU A 238 18.32 26.28 19.46
C GLU A 238 17.22 27.07 18.73
N ILE A 239 17.63 28.07 17.94
CA ILE A 239 16.72 29.02 17.29
C ILE A 239 16.22 28.42 15.97
N ASP A 240 14.92 28.25 15.84
CA ASP A 240 14.31 27.85 14.57
C ASP A 240 14.10 29.03 13.61
N TYR A 241 13.65 28.75 12.39
CA TYR A 241 13.46 29.80 11.39
C TYR A 241 12.40 30.84 11.80
N LEU A 242 11.33 30.43 12.52
CA LEU A 242 10.25 31.33 12.93
C LEU A 242 10.69 32.22 14.09
N GLU A 243 11.38 31.65 15.08
CA GLU A 243 12.02 32.39 16.15
C GLU A 243 13.04 33.39 15.59
N PHE A 244 13.81 32.98 14.58
CA PHE A 244 14.73 33.88 13.90
C PHE A 244 14.00 35.05 13.21
N MET A 245 12.87 34.79 12.55
CA MET A 245 12.05 35.85 11.94
C MET A 245 11.45 36.82 12.96
N CYS A 246 11.25 36.41 14.23
CA CYS A 246 10.74 37.30 15.26
C CYS A 246 11.70 38.46 15.59
N PHE A 247 13.00 38.36 15.23
CA PHE A 247 13.96 39.44 15.39
C PHE A 247 13.75 40.62 14.43
N LEU A 248 12.93 40.50 13.37
CA LEU A 248 12.67 41.60 12.43
C LEU A 248 12.18 42.90 13.10
N LYS A 249 11.39 42.77 14.17
CA LYS A 249 10.87 43.94 14.91
C LYS A 249 11.84 44.50 15.94
N ASN A 250 12.82 43.71 16.35
CA ASN A 250 13.77 44.10 17.39
C ASN A 250 15.14 43.47 17.11
N GLU A 251 15.77 43.87 16.00
CA GLU A 251 17.05 43.31 15.54
C GLU A 251 18.13 43.39 16.63
N ASN A 252 18.07 44.41 17.50
CA ASN A 252 19.01 44.58 18.61
C ASN A 252 19.02 43.39 19.58
N GLU A 253 17.93 42.63 19.67
CA GLU A 253 17.86 41.41 20.49
C GLU A 253 18.78 40.29 19.96
N LEU A 254 19.22 40.35 18.70
CA LEU A 254 20.24 39.45 18.17
C LEU A 254 21.55 39.52 18.95
N TYR A 255 21.87 40.65 19.60
CA TYR A 255 23.02 40.77 20.51
C TYR A 255 22.89 39.92 21.76
N ARG A 256 21.67 39.57 22.17
CA ARG A 256 21.44 38.74 23.36
C ARG A 256 21.68 37.26 23.09
N LEU A 257 21.86 36.88 21.83
CA LEU A 257 22.17 35.51 21.47
C LEU A 257 23.56 35.10 21.97
N PRO A 258 23.75 33.82 22.34
CA PRO A 258 25.00 33.36 22.93
C PRO A 258 26.20 33.70 22.04
N ARG A 259 27.19 34.38 22.65
CA ARG A 259 28.49 34.68 22.05
C ARG A 259 28.42 35.63 20.86
N VAL A 260 27.36 36.40 20.64
CA VAL A 260 27.31 37.37 19.52
C VAL A 260 28.14 38.62 19.83
N GLY A 261 29.22 38.83 19.06
CA GLY A 261 29.99 40.09 19.05
C GLY A 261 29.57 40.98 17.88
N ILE A 262 30.17 42.18 17.76
CA ILE A 262 29.81 43.19 16.75
C ILE A 262 29.80 42.63 15.32
N GLU A 263 30.86 41.94 14.91
CA GLU A 263 30.95 41.35 13.56
C GLU A 263 29.86 40.29 13.29
N ARG A 264 29.59 39.45 14.29
CA ARG A 264 28.55 38.40 14.19
C ARG A 264 27.15 38.97 14.18
N PHE A 265 26.91 40.03 14.94
CA PHE A 265 25.66 40.77 14.88
C PHE A 265 25.39 41.29 13.46
N GLN A 266 26.40 41.86 12.81
CA GLN A 266 26.27 42.32 11.41
C GLN A 266 25.99 41.16 10.45
N GLN A 267 26.63 39.99 10.64
CA GLN A 267 26.34 38.79 9.85
C GLN A 267 24.92 38.27 10.08
N LEU A 268 24.45 38.21 11.32
CA LEU A 268 23.08 37.77 11.66
C LEU A 268 22.02 38.73 11.11
N LYS A 269 22.28 40.05 11.18
CA LYS A 269 21.41 41.06 10.57
C LYS A 269 21.35 40.89 9.05
N LYS A 270 22.48 40.61 8.40
CA LYS A 270 22.53 40.32 6.97
C LYS A 270 21.78 39.03 6.62
N LEU A 271 21.96 37.97 7.39
CA LEU A 271 21.23 36.71 7.24
C LEU A 271 19.71 36.93 7.33
N LEU A 272 19.27 37.73 8.31
CA LEU A 272 17.86 38.09 8.48
C LEU A 272 17.33 38.83 7.25
N ALA A 273 18.07 39.82 6.75
CA ALA A 273 17.72 40.58 5.54
C ALA A 273 17.71 39.71 4.26
N ASP A 274 18.59 38.71 4.17
CA ASP A 274 18.62 37.78 3.04
C ASP A 274 17.45 36.78 3.08
N PHE A 275 17.06 36.32 4.28
CA PHE A 275 16.01 35.31 4.45
C PHE A 275 14.60 35.90 4.43
N GLU A 276 14.39 37.11 4.96
CA GLU A 276 13.08 37.80 4.99
C GLU A 276 12.30 37.78 3.66
N PRO A 277 12.87 38.16 2.50
CA PRO A 277 12.13 38.14 1.24
C PRO A 277 11.76 36.71 0.81
N ILE A 278 12.60 35.72 1.12
CA ILE A 278 12.33 34.30 0.82
C ILE A 278 11.20 33.79 1.70
N TYR A 279 11.24 34.10 3.00
CA TYR A 279 10.22 33.76 3.98
C TYR A 279 8.84 34.31 3.56
N HIS A 280 8.76 35.61 3.26
CA HIS A 280 7.51 36.23 2.84
C HIS A 280 7.00 35.69 1.51
N LYS A 281 7.90 35.45 0.55
CA LYS A 281 7.53 34.83 -0.72
C LYS A 281 6.86 33.48 -0.50
N ILE A 282 7.47 32.58 0.28
CA ILE A 282 6.93 31.23 0.52
C ILE A 282 5.65 31.27 1.36
N LEU A 283 5.63 32.06 2.44
CA LEU A 283 4.50 32.12 3.36
C LEU A 283 3.21 32.57 2.67
N PHE A 284 3.31 33.54 1.75
CA PHE A 284 2.17 34.08 1.01
C PHE A 284 1.95 33.46 -0.36
N ASP A 285 2.77 32.50 -0.78
CA ASP A 285 2.56 31.78 -2.03
C ASP A 285 1.36 30.83 -1.94
N ASN A 286 0.82 30.45 -3.09
CA ASN A 286 -0.14 29.36 -3.18
C ASN A 286 0.56 28.03 -2.84
N THR A 287 -0.08 27.23 -1.98
CA THR A 287 0.39 25.91 -1.54
C THR A 287 0.79 24.99 -2.70
N ASP A 288 0.11 25.07 -3.85
CA ASP A 288 0.49 24.26 -5.01
C ASP A 288 1.86 24.65 -5.60
N ASN A 289 2.17 25.95 -5.66
CA ASN A 289 3.48 26.42 -6.11
C ASN A 289 4.57 26.09 -5.08
N VAL A 290 4.26 26.20 -3.79
CA VAL A 290 5.16 25.76 -2.71
C VAL A 290 5.49 24.27 -2.86
N ARG A 291 4.48 23.43 -3.10
CA ARG A 291 4.65 22.00 -3.31
C ARG A 291 5.48 21.70 -4.56
N TYR A 292 5.25 22.42 -5.66
CA TYR A 292 6.08 22.33 -6.86
C TYR A 292 7.56 22.63 -6.54
N ASN A 293 7.83 23.73 -5.83
CA ASN A 293 9.20 24.10 -5.46
C ASN A 293 9.85 23.12 -4.48
N LEU A 294 9.09 22.60 -3.51
CA LEU A 294 9.56 21.55 -2.60
C LEU A 294 9.92 20.27 -3.36
N CYS A 295 9.07 19.84 -4.29
CA CYS A 295 9.35 18.69 -5.14
C CYS A 295 10.61 18.90 -5.99
N LYS A 296 10.78 20.09 -6.58
CA LYS A 296 11.96 20.43 -7.38
C LYS A 296 13.25 20.43 -6.56
N HIS A 297 13.19 20.87 -5.31
CA HIS A 297 14.31 20.84 -4.38
C HIS A 297 14.64 19.39 -3.97
N GLN A 298 13.63 18.63 -3.54
CA GLN A 298 13.79 17.25 -3.11
C GLN A 298 14.31 16.35 -4.24
N PHE A 299 13.81 16.52 -5.46
CA PHE A 299 14.11 15.67 -6.60
C PHE A 299 14.67 16.50 -7.76
N HIS A 300 15.82 17.11 -7.54
CA HIS A 300 16.47 18.04 -8.49
C HIS A 300 16.82 17.46 -9.87
N PHE A 301 16.79 16.14 -10.04
CA PHE A 301 17.02 15.45 -11.31
C PHE A 301 15.76 15.34 -12.18
N LEU A 302 14.60 15.75 -11.66
CA LEU A 302 13.34 15.78 -12.41
C LEU A 302 13.29 17.00 -13.34
N SER A 303 12.70 16.81 -14.53
CA SER A 303 12.35 17.93 -15.41
C SER A 303 11.18 18.74 -14.85
N ASN A 304 10.93 19.95 -15.37
CA ASN A 304 9.79 20.76 -14.93
C ASN A 304 8.45 20.02 -15.12
N ASP A 305 8.27 19.30 -16.23
CA ASP A 305 7.07 18.51 -16.51
C ASP A 305 6.91 17.35 -15.51
N ASP A 306 8.01 16.70 -15.13
CA ASP A 306 7.99 15.64 -14.13
C ASP A 306 7.64 16.18 -12.74
N VAL A 307 8.17 17.36 -12.36
CA VAL A 307 7.85 18.03 -11.08
C VAL A 307 6.38 18.42 -11.04
N GLU A 308 5.81 18.92 -12.14
CA GLU A 308 4.39 19.24 -12.23
C GLU A 308 3.52 18.00 -11.99
N PHE A 309 3.81 16.88 -12.66
CA PHE A 309 3.12 15.61 -12.41
C PHE A 309 3.25 15.14 -10.96
N VAL A 310 4.47 15.13 -10.41
CA VAL A 310 4.75 14.62 -9.05
C VAL A 310 4.07 15.49 -7.99
N SER A 311 4.09 16.82 -8.14
CA SER A 311 3.46 17.74 -7.20
C SER A 311 1.93 17.65 -7.23
N GLN A 312 1.32 17.53 -8.42
CA GLN A 312 -0.12 17.27 -8.56
C GLN A 312 -0.52 15.91 -7.96
N PHE A 313 0.30 14.88 -8.20
CA PHE A 313 0.08 13.54 -7.63
C PHE A 313 0.08 13.60 -6.09
N TYR A 314 1.08 14.27 -5.50
CA TYR A 314 1.17 14.43 -4.05
C TYR A 314 -0.02 15.20 -3.49
N GLY A 315 -0.45 16.29 -4.16
CA GLY A 315 -1.63 17.06 -3.74
C GLY A 315 -2.91 16.22 -3.67
N LYS A 316 -3.05 15.21 -4.55
CA LYS A 316 -4.22 14.32 -4.60
C LYS A 316 -4.12 13.11 -3.68
N HIS A 317 -2.92 12.54 -3.52
CA HIS A 317 -2.71 11.24 -2.86
C HIS A 317 -2.01 11.35 -1.51
N HIS A 318 -1.50 12.53 -1.15
CA HIS A 318 -0.72 12.80 0.07
C HIS A 318 0.52 11.92 0.22
N HIS A 319 1.07 11.45 -0.91
CA HIS A 319 2.36 10.77 -1.00
C HIS A 319 2.95 10.92 -2.41
N TYR A 320 4.26 10.71 -2.55
CA TYR A 320 4.94 10.79 -3.84
C TYR A 320 4.73 9.51 -4.69
N PRO A 321 4.71 9.62 -6.04
CA PRO A 321 4.68 8.50 -6.97
C PRO A 321 6.11 7.91 -7.10
N MET A 322 6.53 7.14 -6.11
CA MET A 322 7.92 6.78 -5.93
C MET A 322 8.49 5.84 -7.01
N PHE A 323 7.68 4.97 -7.62
CA PHE A 323 8.15 4.16 -8.75
C PHE A 323 8.39 5.05 -9.98
N TYR A 324 7.55 6.06 -10.20
CA TYR A 324 7.75 7.04 -11.26
C TYR A 324 9.06 7.83 -11.06
N ILE A 325 9.27 8.37 -9.86
CA ILE A 325 10.47 9.14 -9.50
C ILE A 325 11.72 8.27 -9.66
N LEU A 326 11.68 7.01 -9.21
CA LEU A 326 12.80 6.09 -9.34
C LEU A 326 13.12 5.75 -10.80
N CYS A 327 12.10 5.55 -11.65
CA CYS A 327 12.30 5.40 -13.09
C CYS A 327 12.98 6.64 -13.69
N ARG A 328 12.56 7.85 -13.29
CA ARG A 328 13.18 9.10 -13.74
C ARG A 328 14.64 9.20 -13.31
N TYR A 329 14.95 8.91 -12.05
CA TYR A 329 16.33 8.84 -11.57
C TYR A 329 17.20 7.95 -12.47
N PHE A 330 16.77 6.72 -12.75
CA PHE A 330 17.55 5.80 -13.59
C PHE A 330 17.69 6.25 -15.05
N ASN A 331 16.73 7.02 -15.57
CA ASN A 331 16.78 7.55 -16.93
C ASN A 331 17.66 8.80 -17.05
N THR A 332 17.81 9.59 -15.98
CA THR A 332 18.55 10.87 -16.02
C THR A 332 19.92 10.81 -15.33
N THR A 333 20.19 9.78 -14.53
CA THR A 333 21.46 9.64 -13.79
C THR A 333 22.69 9.62 -14.71
N THR A 334 23.76 10.27 -14.27
CA THR A 334 25.08 10.22 -14.92
C THR A 334 25.95 9.06 -14.41
N ASN A 335 25.52 8.37 -13.36
CA ASN A 335 26.27 7.28 -12.74
C ASN A 335 26.29 6.02 -13.63
N ASN A 336 27.47 5.65 -14.14
CA ASN A 336 27.63 4.51 -15.05
C ASN A 336 27.13 3.18 -14.44
N ASN A 337 27.32 2.95 -13.14
CA ASN A 337 26.83 1.73 -12.51
C ASN A 337 25.29 1.72 -12.43
N ALA A 338 24.66 2.88 -12.19
CA ALA A 338 23.20 3.01 -12.20
C ALA A 338 22.64 2.79 -13.61
N LYS A 339 23.31 3.32 -14.66
CA LYS A 339 22.94 3.06 -16.06
C LYS A 339 23.03 1.58 -16.42
N ILE A 340 24.09 0.89 -16.00
CA ILE A 340 24.23 -0.56 -16.19
C ILE A 340 23.06 -1.31 -15.54
N PHE A 341 22.70 -0.95 -14.31
CA PHE A 341 21.54 -1.52 -13.63
C PHE A 341 20.22 -1.20 -14.38
N ALA A 342 20.01 0.04 -14.80
CA ALA A 342 18.83 0.47 -15.54
C ALA A 342 18.66 -0.33 -16.85
N SER A 343 19.73 -0.48 -17.63
CA SER A 343 19.72 -1.30 -18.85
C SER A 343 19.45 -2.78 -18.56
N TYR A 344 19.99 -3.33 -17.46
CA TYR A 344 19.66 -4.69 -17.00
C TYR A 344 18.17 -4.87 -16.68
N CYS A 345 17.54 -3.85 -16.09
CA CYS A 345 16.11 -3.85 -15.78
C CYS A 345 15.21 -3.61 -17.00
N GLY A 346 15.78 -3.22 -18.15
CA GLY A 346 15.04 -2.80 -19.35
C GLY A 346 14.51 -1.35 -19.30
N LEU A 347 15.17 -0.44 -18.56
CA LEU A 347 14.89 1.00 -18.55
C LEU A 347 15.92 1.82 -19.34
N GLY A 348 17.18 1.39 -19.34
CA GLY A 348 18.28 2.12 -19.97
C GLY A 348 18.55 1.70 -21.42
N ASP A 349 19.51 2.38 -22.04
CA ASP A 349 19.99 2.07 -23.40
C ASP A 349 20.64 0.67 -23.46
N GLU A 350 20.22 -0.13 -24.42
CA GLU A 350 20.69 -1.49 -24.66
C GLU A 350 22.20 -1.56 -24.90
N ALA A 351 22.77 -0.54 -25.55
CA ALA A 351 24.20 -0.49 -25.83
C ALA A 351 25.05 -0.38 -24.56
N THR A 352 24.49 0.19 -23.49
CA THR A 352 25.20 0.40 -22.22
C THR A 352 25.49 -0.93 -21.51
N LEU A 353 24.53 -1.85 -21.44
CA LEU A 353 24.76 -3.14 -20.81
C LEU A 353 25.65 -4.04 -21.67
N ALA A 354 25.46 -4.03 -22.99
CA ALA A 354 26.29 -4.79 -23.91
C ALA A 354 27.77 -4.36 -23.82
N ALA A 355 28.04 -3.04 -23.77
CA ALA A 355 29.37 -2.49 -23.58
C ALA A 355 29.96 -2.81 -22.20
N ALA A 356 29.13 -2.83 -21.15
CA ALA A 356 29.58 -3.24 -19.82
C ALA A 356 29.96 -4.73 -19.79
N CYS A 357 29.16 -5.60 -20.42
CA CYS A 357 29.43 -7.03 -20.54
C CYS A 357 30.71 -7.37 -21.33
N SER A 358 31.11 -6.51 -22.29
CA SER A 358 32.35 -6.70 -23.03
C SER A 358 33.59 -6.16 -22.32
N LYS A 359 33.43 -5.15 -21.46
CA LYS A 359 34.54 -4.46 -20.78
C LYS A 359 34.78 -4.90 -19.33
N LEU A 360 33.75 -5.41 -18.64
CA LEU A 360 33.80 -5.75 -17.22
C LEU A 360 33.73 -7.26 -17.01
N SER A 361 34.33 -7.73 -15.92
CA SER A 361 34.20 -9.13 -15.51
C SER A 361 32.76 -9.47 -15.11
N ARG A 362 32.37 -10.73 -15.28
CA ARG A 362 31.05 -11.23 -14.85
C ARG A 362 30.79 -10.94 -13.36
N GLU A 363 31.83 -11.08 -12.53
CA GLU A 363 31.72 -10.79 -11.09
C GLU A 363 31.49 -9.30 -10.83
N ARG A 364 32.12 -8.41 -11.60
CA ARG A 364 31.88 -6.97 -11.45
C ARG A 364 30.45 -6.59 -11.80
N ILE A 365 29.88 -7.16 -12.85
CA ILE A 365 28.48 -6.94 -13.24
C ILE A 365 27.54 -7.49 -12.17
N ARG A 366 27.84 -8.67 -11.62
CA ARG A 366 27.10 -9.24 -10.49
C ARG A 366 27.14 -8.33 -9.25
N GLN A 367 28.28 -7.70 -8.95
CA GLN A 367 28.39 -6.75 -7.84
C GLN A 367 27.57 -5.49 -8.08
N ILE A 368 27.58 -4.93 -9.29
CA ILE A 368 26.77 -3.74 -9.63
C ILE A 368 25.28 -4.04 -9.40
N ILE A 369 24.80 -5.18 -9.91
CA ILE A 369 23.38 -5.56 -9.82
C ILE A 369 23.01 -6.03 -8.41
N GLY A 370 23.87 -6.83 -7.78
CA GLY A 370 23.59 -7.51 -6.51
C GLY A 370 23.89 -6.68 -5.26
N ILE A 371 25.01 -5.95 -5.25
CA ILE A 371 25.46 -5.12 -4.12
C ILE A 371 25.02 -3.65 -4.30
N LYS A 372 24.37 -3.31 -5.43
CA LYS A 372 23.82 -1.98 -5.72
C LYS A 372 24.89 -0.89 -5.56
N SER A 373 26.07 -1.10 -6.15
CA SER A 373 27.24 -0.21 -6.00
C SER A 373 27.12 1.12 -6.76
N PHE A 374 25.91 1.66 -6.87
CA PHE A 374 25.54 2.89 -7.57
C PHE A 374 24.80 3.89 -6.66
N ALA A 375 24.77 3.67 -5.34
CA ALA A 375 24.06 4.50 -4.37
C ALA A 375 24.72 5.88 -4.16
N ASP A 376 24.49 6.79 -5.11
CA ASP A 376 24.78 8.22 -4.97
C ASP A 376 23.77 8.92 -4.02
N GLN A 377 23.94 10.24 -3.84
CA GLN A 377 23.11 11.02 -2.91
C GLN A 377 21.64 11.05 -3.33
N ASP A 378 21.38 11.17 -4.64
CA ASP A 378 20.03 11.21 -5.19
C ASP A 378 19.32 9.88 -5.02
N TYR A 379 20.02 8.78 -5.30
CA TYR A 379 19.52 7.45 -5.01
C TYR A 379 19.19 7.31 -3.53
N LYS A 380 20.08 7.69 -2.62
CA LYS A 380 19.81 7.60 -1.17
C LYS A 380 18.57 8.40 -0.77
N ASN A 381 18.36 9.56 -1.35
CA ASN A 381 17.17 10.37 -1.10
C ASN A 381 15.89 9.72 -1.64
N VAL A 382 15.90 9.25 -2.88
CA VAL A 382 14.76 8.51 -3.48
C VAL A 382 14.45 7.25 -2.68
N MET A 383 15.47 6.60 -2.12
CA MET A 383 15.34 5.38 -1.32
C MET A 383 15.03 5.64 0.16
N ASN A 384 14.78 6.89 0.58
CA ASN A 384 14.41 7.19 1.97
C ASN A 384 13.13 6.40 2.36
N PRO A 385 13.18 5.56 3.41
CA PRO A 385 12.06 4.72 3.81
C PRO A 385 10.75 5.46 4.06
N GLN A 386 10.79 6.73 4.46
CA GLN A 386 9.60 7.54 4.72
C GLN A 386 8.73 7.70 3.47
N TRP A 387 9.34 7.85 2.29
CA TRP A 387 8.62 8.00 1.02
C TRP A 387 7.90 6.74 0.56
N TRP A 388 8.36 5.57 1.01
CA TRP A 388 7.87 4.28 0.56
C TRP A 388 6.84 3.65 1.50
N GLN A 389 6.63 4.21 2.70
CA GLN A 389 5.62 3.73 3.66
C GLN A 389 4.24 3.47 3.04
N PRO A 390 3.69 4.34 2.15
CA PRO A 390 2.36 4.16 1.58
C PRO A 390 2.21 2.95 0.63
N TYR A 391 3.32 2.38 0.17
CA TYR A 391 3.29 1.28 -0.80
C TYR A 391 3.05 -0.10 -0.20
N ASN A 392 3.13 -0.23 1.14
CA ASN A 392 3.02 -1.47 1.87
C ASN A 392 3.67 -2.65 1.12
N LEU A 393 4.97 -2.51 0.88
CA LEU A 393 5.73 -3.40 0.00
C LEU A 393 5.85 -4.84 0.51
N SER A 394 5.34 -5.17 1.70
CA SER A 394 5.26 -6.54 2.20
C SER A 394 4.21 -7.34 1.41
N PHE A 395 4.63 -8.01 0.33
CA PHE A 395 3.81 -9.02 -0.30
C PHE A 395 4.08 -10.39 0.34
N THR A 396 3.07 -11.25 0.38
CA THR A 396 3.21 -12.62 0.87
C THR A 396 3.97 -13.48 -0.15
N GLY A 397 5.29 -13.50 -0.03
CA GLY A 397 6.16 -14.53 -0.58
C GLY A 397 6.43 -14.51 -2.09
N VAL A 398 5.51 -14.03 -2.94
CA VAL A 398 5.69 -13.95 -4.40
C VAL A 398 4.94 -12.81 -5.09
N LEU A 399 5.50 -12.26 -6.17
CA LEU A 399 4.83 -11.39 -7.14
C LEU A 399 4.96 -11.90 -8.57
N THR A 400 3.87 -11.81 -9.33
CA THR A 400 3.80 -12.20 -10.75
C THR A 400 3.18 -11.08 -11.60
N PRO A 401 3.32 -11.14 -12.95
CA PRO A 401 2.71 -10.15 -13.84
C PRO A 401 1.17 -10.08 -13.78
N LYS A 402 0.51 -11.13 -13.28
CA LYS A 402 -0.96 -11.21 -13.27
C LYS A 402 -1.57 -10.54 -12.04
N MET A 403 -0.80 -10.38 -10.96
CA MET A 403 -1.26 -9.80 -9.70
C MET A 403 -1.67 -8.33 -9.82
N SER A 404 -2.61 -7.92 -8.98
CA SER A 404 -3.18 -6.57 -8.97
C SER A 404 -2.18 -5.51 -8.52
N GLN A 405 -1.22 -5.83 -7.65
CA GLN A 405 -0.26 -4.86 -7.12
C GLN A 405 0.52 -4.15 -8.23
N PHE A 406 1.15 -4.90 -9.14
CA PHE A 406 1.83 -4.32 -10.30
C PHE A 406 0.89 -3.48 -11.17
N LYS A 407 -0.28 -4.04 -11.54
CA LYS A 407 -1.24 -3.37 -12.43
C LYS A 407 -1.76 -2.06 -11.84
N ASN A 408 -2.07 -2.06 -10.54
CA ASN A 408 -2.58 -0.90 -9.82
C ASN A 408 -1.51 0.18 -9.69
N THR A 409 -0.28 -0.19 -9.31
CA THR A 409 0.84 0.76 -9.21
C THR A 409 1.16 1.37 -10.56
N SER A 410 1.31 0.56 -11.61
CA SER A 410 1.60 1.05 -12.95
C SER A 410 0.52 1.96 -13.50
N ARG A 411 -0.76 1.62 -13.26
CA ARG A 411 -1.88 2.49 -13.66
C ARG A 411 -1.92 3.79 -12.89
N ARG A 412 -1.72 3.76 -11.56
CA ARG A 412 -1.83 4.93 -10.69
C ARG A 412 -0.71 5.93 -10.96
N GLU A 413 0.50 5.45 -11.23
CA GLU A 413 1.69 6.30 -11.44
C GLU A 413 2.05 6.49 -12.92
N HIS A 414 1.16 6.10 -13.84
CA HIS A 414 1.36 6.20 -15.28
C HIS A 414 2.68 5.58 -15.76
N LEU A 415 3.06 4.42 -15.20
CA LEU A 415 4.29 3.74 -15.55
C LEU A 415 4.12 2.97 -16.86
N SER A 416 4.92 3.32 -17.87
CA SER A 416 5.03 2.57 -19.13
C SER A 416 6.20 1.57 -19.07
N ILE A 417 6.18 0.67 -18.10
CA ILE A 417 7.27 -0.30 -17.85
C ILE A 417 6.78 -1.74 -17.90
N SER A 418 7.67 -2.65 -18.25
CA SER A 418 7.40 -4.09 -18.20
C SER A 418 7.33 -4.61 -16.75
N PHE A 419 6.71 -5.77 -16.53
CA PHE A 419 6.77 -6.43 -15.21
C PHE A 419 8.21 -6.76 -14.81
N ASN A 420 9.08 -7.10 -15.77
CA ASN A 420 10.49 -7.35 -15.52
C ASN A 420 11.17 -6.12 -14.87
N THR A 421 10.93 -4.96 -15.45
CA THR A 421 11.44 -3.68 -14.94
C THR A 421 10.92 -3.42 -13.54
N TYR A 422 9.61 -3.50 -13.35
CA TYR A 422 8.98 -3.34 -12.04
C TYR A 422 9.58 -4.30 -11.00
N ALA A 423 9.82 -5.56 -11.39
CA ALA A 423 10.37 -6.57 -10.51
C ALA A 423 11.79 -6.23 -10.05
N CYS A 424 12.66 -5.80 -10.98
CA CYS A 424 14.00 -5.38 -10.62
C CYS A 424 14.00 -4.12 -9.72
N LEU A 425 13.10 -3.16 -9.98
CA LEU A 425 12.95 -1.97 -9.14
C LEU A 425 12.42 -2.31 -7.74
N ALA A 426 11.39 -3.17 -7.64
CA ALA A 426 10.85 -3.62 -6.36
C ALA A 426 11.91 -4.35 -5.52
N ASN A 427 12.79 -5.11 -6.19
CA ASN A 427 13.93 -5.79 -5.56
C ASN A 427 15.00 -4.82 -5.00
N LEU A 428 14.91 -3.51 -5.27
CA LEU A 428 15.78 -2.52 -4.63
C LEU A 428 15.43 -2.32 -3.16
N PHE A 429 14.18 -2.56 -2.75
CA PHE A 429 13.64 -2.25 -1.42
C PHE A 429 13.44 -3.47 -0.53
N GLN A 430 13.53 -4.66 -1.11
CA GLN A 430 13.09 -5.88 -0.45
C GLN A 430 14.20 -6.91 -0.45
N ASP A 431 14.22 -7.75 0.59
CA ASP A 431 15.02 -8.96 0.59
C ASP A 431 14.29 -10.03 -0.24
N SER A 432 14.33 -9.83 -1.55
CA SER A 432 13.66 -10.65 -2.53
C SER A 432 14.62 -11.11 -3.62
N ARG A 433 14.14 -12.00 -4.47
CA ARG A 433 14.87 -12.54 -5.61
C ARG A 433 13.99 -12.49 -6.83
N VAL A 434 14.57 -12.08 -7.94
CA VAL A 434 13.91 -12.09 -9.24
C VAL A 434 14.30 -13.39 -9.95
N LEU A 435 13.30 -14.15 -10.37
CA LEU A 435 13.46 -15.37 -11.15
C LEU A 435 13.14 -15.05 -12.61
N HIS A 436 14.05 -15.37 -13.52
CA HIS A 436 13.83 -15.26 -14.96
C HIS A 436 13.93 -16.64 -15.60
N PHE A 437 12.93 -17.00 -16.40
CA PHE A 437 12.90 -18.31 -17.05
C PHE A 437 12.23 -18.27 -18.41
N THR A 438 12.65 -19.17 -19.29
CA THR A 438 12.08 -19.27 -20.65
C THR A 438 10.65 -19.80 -20.61
N THR A 439 9.96 -19.77 -21.74
CA THR A 439 8.68 -20.48 -21.94
C THR A 439 8.79 -22.01 -21.80
N ARG A 440 10.02 -22.55 -21.72
CA ARG A 440 10.32 -23.95 -21.42
C ARG A 440 10.84 -24.14 -19.99
N TYR A 441 10.70 -23.13 -19.13
CA TYR A 441 11.01 -23.18 -17.71
C TYR A 441 12.48 -23.40 -17.37
N THR A 442 13.38 -22.94 -18.24
CA THR A 442 14.83 -22.99 -18.01
C THR A 442 15.36 -21.65 -17.52
N ASP A 443 16.38 -21.66 -16.64
CA ASP A 443 17.03 -20.45 -16.11
C ASP A 443 17.57 -19.54 -17.20
N ILE A 444 17.27 -18.25 -17.09
CA ILE A 444 17.90 -17.20 -17.88
C ILE A 444 18.89 -16.48 -16.96
N GLY A 445 20.14 -16.95 -16.99
CA GLY A 445 21.21 -16.33 -16.22
C GLY A 445 21.34 -14.82 -16.52
N ILE A 446 21.71 -14.05 -15.49
CA ILE A 446 21.76 -12.57 -15.47
C ILE A 446 22.36 -11.95 -16.75
N GLY A 447 23.48 -12.50 -17.26
CA GLY A 447 24.16 -11.97 -18.45
C GLY A 447 23.48 -12.25 -19.79
N LYS A 448 22.37 -13.00 -19.82
CA LYS A 448 21.62 -13.34 -21.04
C LYS A 448 20.30 -12.58 -21.16
N ILE A 449 19.81 -11.97 -20.08
CA ILE A 449 18.47 -11.36 -20.06
C ILE A 449 18.32 -10.27 -21.12
N SER A 450 19.33 -9.43 -21.32
CA SER A 450 19.28 -8.41 -22.38
C SER A 450 19.15 -9.01 -23.77
N ALA A 451 19.77 -10.15 -24.07
CA ALA A 451 19.61 -10.79 -25.37
C ALA A 451 18.15 -11.22 -25.60
N TYR A 452 17.45 -11.68 -24.56
CA TYR A 452 16.02 -12.01 -24.66
C TYR A 452 15.16 -10.76 -24.85
N ILE A 453 15.44 -9.68 -24.12
CA ILE A 453 14.73 -8.40 -24.25
C ILE A 453 14.91 -7.86 -25.68
N ASN A 454 16.15 -7.75 -26.16
CA ASN A 454 16.48 -7.18 -27.46
C ASN A 454 15.92 -8.00 -28.64
N ALA A 455 15.94 -9.33 -28.51
CA ALA A 455 15.37 -10.22 -29.52
C ALA A 455 13.84 -10.33 -29.42
N ASN A 456 13.20 -9.58 -28.52
CA ASN A 456 11.77 -9.66 -28.20
C ASN A 456 11.32 -11.11 -27.95
N GLN A 457 12.19 -11.90 -27.33
CA GLN A 457 11.92 -13.30 -27.04
C GLN A 457 11.07 -13.41 -25.78
N PRO A 458 10.01 -14.23 -25.78
CA PRO A 458 9.16 -14.38 -24.61
C PRO A 458 9.91 -15.10 -23.50
N PHE A 459 9.89 -14.50 -22.31
CA PHE A 459 10.31 -15.10 -21.07
C PHE A 459 9.37 -14.71 -19.94
N HIS A 460 9.49 -15.38 -18.81
CA HIS A 460 8.71 -15.17 -17.62
C HIS A 460 9.61 -14.58 -16.52
N THR A 461 9.01 -13.67 -15.74
CA THR A 461 9.64 -13.08 -14.56
C THR A 461 8.68 -13.19 -13.38
N CYS A 462 9.19 -13.59 -12.22
CA CYS A 462 8.49 -13.43 -10.94
C CYS A 462 9.48 -12.98 -9.86
N ILE A 463 8.95 -12.43 -8.76
CA ILE A 463 9.71 -12.06 -7.57
C ILE A 463 9.31 -13.02 -6.46
N TYR A 464 10.25 -13.48 -5.66
CA TYR A 464 9.96 -14.29 -4.47
C TYR A 464 10.84 -13.88 -3.28
N ASP A 465 10.40 -14.21 -2.08
CA ASP A 465 11.12 -13.93 -0.83
C ASP A 465 12.48 -14.62 -0.79
N ALA A 466 13.54 -13.88 -0.46
CA ALA A 466 14.92 -14.36 -0.50
C ALA A 466 15.19 -15.54 0.45
N LYS A 467 14.38 -15.74 1.49
CA LYS A 467 14.50 -16.92 2.37
C LYS A 467 14.30 -18.25 1.63
N TYR A 468 13.68 -18.22 0.45
CA TYR A 468 13.48 -19.38 -0.40
C TYR A 468 14.55 -19.54 -1.50
N LEU A 469 15.65 -18.79 -1.46
CA LEU A 469 16.74 -18.85 -2.45
C LEU A 469 17.34 -20.26 -2.63
N ASN A 470 17.25 -21.11 -1.61
CA ASN A 470 17.76 -22.48 -1.66
C ASN A 470 16.86 -23.44 -2.44
N PHE A 471 15.65 -23.03 -2.82
CA PHE A 471 14.77 -23.84 -3.65
C PHE A 471 15.19 -23.76 -5.12
N ASN A 472 15.39 -24.93 -5.73
CA ASN A 472 15.67 -25.08 -7.14
C ASN A 472 14.34 -25.14 -7.92
N PHE A 473 13.82 -23.96 -8.25
CA PHE A 473 12.60 -23.82 -9.04
C PHE A 473 12.65 -24.57 -10.37
N PHE A 474 13.80 -24.56 -11.06
CA PHE A 474 13.90 -25.13 -12.41
C PHE A 474 13.71 -26.64 -12.42
N SER A 475 14.35 -27.36 -11.48
CA SER A 475 14.14 -28.80 -11.35
C SER A 475 12.71 -29.15 -10.93
N ALA A 476 12.10 -28.33 -10.07
CA ALA A 476 10.70 -28.52 -9.68
C ALA A 476 9.74 -28.26 -10.86
N PHE A 477 10.00 -27.22 -11.66
CA PHE A 477 9.21 -26.89 -12.86
C PHE A 477 9.35 -27.95 -13.95
N GLU A 478 10.54 -28.52 -14.15
CA GLU A 478 10.76 -29.60 -15.12
C GLU A 478 9.95 -30.85 -14.73
N ASP A 479 10.04 -31.29 -13.47
CA ASP A 479 9.26 -32.42 -12.98
C ASP A 479 7.74 -32.12 -13.00
N PHE A 480 7.35 -30.87 -12.72
CA PHE A 480 5.96 -30.43 -12.83
C PHE A 480 5.47 -30.45 -14.28
N ASP A 481 6.28 -30.00 -15.24
CA ASP A 481 5.92 -30.03 -16.66
C ASP A 481 5.79 -31.48 -17.17
N ILE A 482 6.66 -32.39 -16.73
CA ILE A 482 6.53 -33.83 -16.99
C ILE A 482 5.20 -34.36 -16.42
N MET A 483 4.87 -33.97 -15.18
CA MET A 483 3.61 -34.32 -14.54
C MET A 483 2.41 -33.80 -15.35
N VAL A 484 2.42 -32.54 -15.79
CA VAL A 484 1.38 -31.94 -16.63
C VAL A 484 1.29 -32.63 -17.99
N ARG A 485 2.37 -33.18 -18.55
CA ARG A 485 2.34 -33.90 -19.83
C ARG A 485 1.96 -35.37 -19.72
N LYS A 486 1.97 -35.94 -18.51
CA LYS A 486 1.66 -37.35 -18.27
C LYS A 486 0.27 -37.73 -18.80
N PHE A 487 0.15 -38.94 -19.34
CA PHE A 487 -1.10 -39.49 -19.85
C PHE A 487 -2.19 -39.53 -18.77
N ARG A 488 -3.36 -38.94 -19.06
CA ARG A 488 -4.52 -38.94 -18.16
C ARG A 488 -5.82 -39.24 -18.90
N LYS A 489 -6.54 -40.27 -18.43
CA LYS A 489 -7.87 -40.66 -18.92
C LYS A 489 -9.01 -39.86 -18.27
N ASN A 490 -8.82 -39.49 -17.00
CA ASN A 490 -9.76 -38.73 -16.19
C ASN A 490 -9.12 -37.41 -15.74
N THR A 491 -9.91 -36.54 -15.12
CA THR A 491 -9.38 -35.40 -14.39
C THR A 491 -8.62 -35.92 -13.17
N ASP A 492 -7.34 -35.58 -13.08
CA ASP A 492 -6.51 -35.93 -11.94
C ASP A 492 -6.38 -34.73 -10.99
N LYS A 493 -6.42 -35.02 -9.69
CA LYS A 493 -6.11 -34.07 -8.62
C LYS A 493 -4.72 -34.40 -8.07
N MET A 494 -3.76 -33.51 -8.26
CA MET A 494 -2.36 -33.75 -7.88
C MET A 494 -1.89 -32.74 -6.84
N SER A 495 -1.33 -33.24 -5.73
CA SER A 495 -0.82 -32.37 -4.65
C SER A 495 0.47 -31.67 -5.06
N LEU A 496 0.60 -30.38 -4.71
CA LEU A 496 1.85 -29.62 -4.85
C LEU A 496 2.82 -29.84 -3.68
N ARG A 497 2.33 -30.37 -2.55
CA ARG A 497 3.13 -30.63 -1.33
C ARG A 497 4.41 -31.45 -1.59
N PRO A 498 4.40 -32.50 -2.42
CA PRO A 498 5.62 -33.25 -2.74
C PRO A 498 6.71 -32.42 -3.42
N PHE A 499 6.38 -31.33 -4.12
CA PHE A 499 7.40 -30.44 -4.71
C PHE A 499 8.08 -29.57 -3.66
N VAL A 500 7.35 -29.15 -2.62
CA VAL A 500 7.89 -28.29 -1.56
C VAL A 500 8.65 -29.10 -0.51
N SER A 501 8.15 -30.27 -0.13
CA SER A 501 8.72 -31.06 0.97
C SER A 501 9.84 -32.01 0.52
N ASN A 502 10.11 -32.13 -0.79
CA ASN A 502 11.12 -33.06 -1.30
C ASN A 502 12.53 -32.44 -1.23
N PRO A 503 13.47 -33.06 -0.49
CA PRO A 503 14.86 -32.58 -0.38
C PRO A 503 15.58 -32.40 -1.72
N LYS A 504 15.17 -33.12 -2.78
CA LYS A 504 15.75 -33.01 -4.14
C LYS A 504 15.75 -31.57 -4.65
N TYR A 505 14.73 -30.79 -4.33
CA TYR A 505 14.59 -29.41 -4.82
C TYR A 505 15.26 -28.39 -3.91
N TRP A 506 15.87 -28.80 -2.81
CA TRP A 506 16.55 -27.89 -1.88
C TRP A 506 18.06 -28.08 -1.98
N ARG A 507 18.81 -26.98 -2.07
CA ARG A 507 20.27 -27.01 -1.97
C ARG A 507 20.68 -27.67 -0.65
N GLU A 508 21.65 -28.58 -0.72
CA GLU A 508 22.11 -29.40 0.42
C GLU A 508 21.02 -30.31 1.05
N GLY A 509 19.86 -30.47 0.41
CA GLY A 509 18.76 -31.28 0.95
C GLY A 509 18.04 -30.68 2.16
N LYS A 510 18.37 -29.45 2.58
CA LYS A 510 17.77 -28.78 3.74
C LYS A 510 16.43 -28.14 3.35
N VAL A 511 15.35 -28.84 3.70
CA VAL A 511 13.98 -28.34 3.54
C VAL A 511 13.70 -27.23 4.57
N ILE A 512 12.82 -26.29 4.21
CA ILE A 512 12.31 -25.25 5.12
C ILE A 512 11.56 -25.84 6.33
N SER A 513 11.43 -25.04 7.40
CA SER A 513 10.69 -25.45 8.60
C SER A 513 9.24 -25.81 8.29
N ALA A 514 8.64 -26.69 9.09
CA ALA A 514 7.23 -27.10 8.92
C ALA A 514 6.28 -25.89 8.85
N ASP A 515 6.53 -24.87 9.68
CA ASP A 515 5.75 -23.63 9.72
C ASP A 515 5.87 -22.77 8.43
N SER A 516 6.96 -22.96 7.69
CA SER A 516 7.23 -22.27 6.43
C SER A 516 6.71 -23.01 5.20
N VAL A 517 6.40 -24.31 5.32
CA VAL A 517 5.95 -25.16 4.21
C VAL A 517 4.65 -24.62 3.60
N GLU A 518 3.65 -24.32 4.44
CA GLU A 518 2.37 -23.79 3.96
C GLU A 518 2.54 -22.44 3.26
N HIS A 519 3.33 -21.53 3.85
CA HIS A 519 3.66 -20.24 3.22
C HIS A 519 4.33 -20.41 1.85
N PHE A 520 5.26 -21.36 1.72
CA PHE A 520 5.92 -21.62 0.45
C PHE A 520 5.02 -22.36 -0.55
N LEU A 521 4.08 -23.17 -0.09
CA LEU A 521 3.08 -23.78 -0.98
C LEU A 521 2.24 -22.71 -1.67
N TYR A 522 1.81 -21.66 -0.96
CA TYR A 522 1.15 -20.51 -1.58
C TYR A 522 2.02 -19.83 -2.64
N VAL A 523 3.32 -19.67 -2.36
CA VAL A 523 4.28 -19.11 -3.33
C VAL A 523 4.35 -19.96 -4.59
N PHE A 524 4.56 -21.27 -4.43
CA PHE A 524 4.68 -22.20 -5.54
C PHE A 524 3.37 -22.30 -6.33
N GLU A 525 2.23 -22.36 -5.65
CA GLU A 525 0.89 -22.35 -6.25
C GLU A 525 0.67 -21.11 -7.13
N CYS A 526 0.98 -19.91 -6.64
CA CYS A 526 0.83 -18.68 -7.41
C CYS A 526 1.63 -18.72 -8.70
N ILE A 527 2.88 -19.17 -8.64
CA ILE A 527 3.76 -19.32 -9.80
C ILE A 527 3.13 -20.33 -10.78
N ILE A 528 2.77 -21.52 -10.31
CA ILE A 528 2.19 -22.57 -11.15
C ILE A 528 0.91 -22.10 -11.83
N LYS A 529 -0.02 -21.50 -11.08
CA LYS A 529 -1.29 -20.98 -11.60
C LYS A 529 -1.06 -19.94 -12.69
N ASP A 530 -0.15 -19.01 -12.47
CA ASP A 530 0.05 -17.90 -13.38
C ASP A 530 0.80 -18.28 -14.66
N PHE A 531 1.76 -19.20 -14.59
CA PHE A 531 2.59 -19.57 -15.73
C PHE A 531 2.07 -20.80 -16.50
N TRP A 532 1.43 -21.79 -15.85
CA TRP A 532 0.85 -22.95 -16.53
C TRP A 532 -0.64 -22.79 -16.86
N GLY A 533 -1.33 -21.80 -16.28
CA GLY A 533 -2.77 -21.59 -16.53
C GLY A 533 -3.65 -22.73 -16.03
N VAL A 534 -3.16 -23.49 -15.06
CA VAL A 534 -3.89 -24.59 -14.42
C VAL A 534 -4.73 -24.08 -13.26
N CYS A 535 -5.83 -24.80 -12.96
CA CYS A 535 -6.62 -24.54 -11.77
C CYS A 535 -5.92 -25.17 -10.55
N VAL A 536 -5.73 -24.37 -9.50
CA VAL A 536 -5.18 -24.83 -8.22
C VAL A 536 -6.20 -24.50 -7.12
N GLN A 537 -6.46 -25.48 -6.25
CA GLN A 537 -7.34 -25.34 -5.09
C GLN A 537 -6.78 -26.18 -3.94
N ASP A 538 -6.64 -25.57 -2.76
CA ASP A 538 -6.12 -26.20 -1.53
C ASP A 538 -4.75 -26.90 -1.75
N HIS A 539 -3.85 -26.27 -2.52
CA HIS A 539 -2.55 -26.84 -2.93
C HIS A 539 -2.63 -28.09 -3.82
N TYR A 540 -3.78 -28.32 -4.45
CA TYR A 540 -3.95 -29.35 -5.48
C TYR A 540 -4.18 -28.73 -6.84
N VAL A 541 -3.42 -29.21 -7.82
CA VAL A 541 -3.66 -28.88 -9.22
C VAL A 541 -4.74 -29.81 -9.77
N GLN A 542 -5.75 -29.23 -10.41
CA GLN A 542 -6.73 -29.96 -11.19
C GLN A 542 -6.27 -30.02 -12.64
N LEU A 543 -5.91 -31.23 -13.09
CA LEU A 543 -5.46 -31.46 -14.46
C LEU A 543 -6.54 -32.23 -15.21
N PRO A 544 -7.18 -31.63 -16.24
CA PRO A 544 -8.19 -32.34 -17.02
C PRO A 544 -7.57 -33.51 -17.78
N ALA A 545 -8.44 -34.43 -18.22
CA ALA A 545 -8.06 -35.49 -19.15
C ALA A 545 -7.42 -34.86 -20.41
N ASN A 546 -6.20 -35.28 -20.74
CA ASN A 546 -5.42 -34.69 -21.84
C ASN A 546 -5.33 -35.59 -23.07
N ARG A 547 -5.94 -36.78 -23.04
CA ARG A 547 -6.13 -37.65 -24.20
C ARG A 547 -7.45 -38.38 -24.14
N ILE A 548 -7.98 -38.62 -25.34
CA ILE A 548 -9.20 -39.39 -25.58
C ILE A 548 -8.88 -40.89 -25.46
N ASP A 549 -9.60 -41.63 -24.61
CA ASP A 549 -9.52 -43.09 -24.54
C ASP A 549 -10.39 -43.73 -25.64
N TYR A 550 -9.77 -43.98 -26.78
CA TYR A 550 -10.46 -44.55 -27.94
C TYR A 550 -11.01 -45.96 -27.69
N ALA A 551 -10.34 -46.78 -26.87
CA ALA A 551 -10.80 -48.14 -26.57
C ALA A 551 -12.14 -48.09 -25.82
N GLU A 552 -12.21 -47.22 -24.80
CA GLU A 552 -13.43 -47.00 -24.02
C GLU A 552 -14.57 -46.44 -24.86
N ILE A 553 -14.28 -45.47 -25.74
CA ILE A 553 -15.30 -44.92 -26.65
C ILE A 553 -15.86 -46.00 -27.57
N PHE A 554 -15.00 -46.84 -28.17
CA PHE A 554 -15.48 -47.86 -29.08
C PHE A 554 -16.23 -48.98 -28.36
N TYR A 555 -15.80 -49.37 -27.16
CA TYR A 555 -16.54 -50.29 -26.31
C TYR A 555 -17.95 -49.76 -26.02
N ASN A 556 -18.07 -48.50 -25.57
CA ASN A 556 -19.36 -47.89 -25.25
C ASN A 556 -20.25 -47.72 -26.49
N ILE A 557 -19.68 -47.36 -27.66
CA ILE A 557 -20.44 -47.31 -28.92
C ILE A 557 -21.05 -48.67 -29.29
N ILE A 558 -20.32 -49.77 -29.10
CA ILE A 558 -20.83 -51.12 -29.36
C ILE A 558 -21.89 -51.49 -28.31
N LYS A 559 -21.61 -51.19 -27.04
CA LYS A 559 -22.53 -51.43 -25.92
C LYS A 559 -23.87 -50.74 -26.10
N ASP A 560 -23.86 -49.45 -26.43
CA ASP A 560 -25.04 -48.62 -26.66
C ASP A 560 -25.86 -49.10 -27.87
N ASN A 561 -25.20 -49.72 -28.86
CA ASN A 561 -25.88 -50.30 -30.02
C ASN A 561 -26.64 -51.60 -29.68
N GLY A 562 -26.31 -52.26 -28.54
CA GLY A 562 -26.98 -53.46 -28.04
C GLY A 562 -26.76 -54.75 -28.84
N LYS A 563 -26.02 -54.69 -29.96
CA LYS A 563 -25.61 -55.84 -30.78
C LYS A 563 -24.30 -55.58 -31.50
N GLY A 564 -23.66 -56.64 -31.99
CA GLY A 564 -22.41 -56.54 -32.73
C GLY A 564 -22.52 -55.57 -33.91
N MET A 565 -21.48 -54.76 -34.12
CA MET A 565 -21.49 -53.65 -35.07
C MET A 565 -20.29 -53.71 -36.03
N PHE A 566 -20.49 -53.35 -37.30
CA PHE A 566 -19.40 -53.31 -38.28
C PHE A 566 -18.44 -52.17 -37.97
N VAL A 567 -17.14 -52.37 -38.22
CA VAL A 567 -16.09 -51.34 -38.06
C VAL A 567 -16.45 -50.02 -38.77
N LYS A 568 -17.09 -50.09 -39.95
CA LYS A 568 -17.54 -48.88 -40.68
C LYS A 568 -18.61 -48.10 -39.91
N ASP A 569 -19.51 -48.81 -39.22
CA ASP A 569 -20.64 -48.22 -38.50
C ASP A 569 -20.18 -47.72 -37.12
N ILE A 570 -19.24 -48.42 -36.47
CA ILE A 570 -18.52 -47.94 -35.28
C ILE A 570 -17.80 -46.63 -35.60
N PHE A 571 -17.10 -46.57 -36.73
CA PHE A 571 -16.42 -45.36 -37.18
C PHE A 571 -17.39 -44.23 -37.51
N ALA A 572 -18.51 -44.52 -38.17
CA ALA A 572 -19.55 -43.53 -38.48
C ALA A 572 -20.14 -42.93 -37.20
N ARG A 573 -20.52 -43.77 -36.23
CA ARG A 573 -21.04 -43.32 -34.93
C ARG A 573 -20.00 -42.52 -34.15
N TYR A 574 -18.76 -42.96 -34.15
CA TYR A 574 -17.64 -42.22 -33.56
C TYR A 574 -17.46 -40.83 -34.21
N LYS A 575 -17.53 -40.72 -35.54
CA LYS A 575 -17.40 -39.42 -36.22
C LYS A 575 -18.59 -38.50 -36.00
N GLN A 576 -19.78 -39.02 -35.72
CA GLN A 576 -20.91 -38.21 -35.26
C GLN A 576 -20.63 -37.60 -33.87
N LEU A 577 -20.11 -38.39 -32.93
CA LEU A 577 -19.79 -37.94 -31.58
C LEU A 577 -18.54 -37.04 -31.53
N TYR A 578 -17.56 -37.29 -32.41
CA TYR A 578 -16.28 -36.58 -32.47
C TYR A 578 -15.94 -36.09 -33.90
N PRO A 579 -16.65 -35.08 -34.43
CA PRO A 579 -16.50 -34.63 -35.82
C PRO A 579 -15.07 -34.22 -36.18
N ARG A 580 -14.40 -33.52 -35.25
CA ARG A 580 -13.03 -32.97 -35.39
C ARG A 580 -11.90 -33.99 -35.15
N SER A 581 -12.23 -35.26 -34.96
CA SER A 581 -11.25 -36.35 -34.83
C SER A 581 -10.23 -36.40 -35.97
N LYS A 582 -8.96 -36.66 -35.63
CA LYS A 582 -7.86 -36.90 -36.59
C LYS A 582 -8.04 -38.13 -37.48
N TYR A 583 -8.79 -39.14 -37.03
CA TYR A 583 -9.05 -40.34 -37.81
C TYR A 583 -10.04 -40.04 -38.95
N LYS A 584 -9.65 -40.43 -40.15
CA LYS A 584 -10.34 -40.18 -41.42
C LYS A 584 -10.97 -41.45 -42.00
N THR A 585 -10.45 -42.63 -41.69
CA THR A 585 -10.95 -43.90 -42.25
C THR A 585 -11.26 -44.95 -41.18
N PRO A 586 -12.23 -45.86 -41.41
CA PRO A 586 -12.57 -46.92 -40.47
C PRO A 586 -11.42 -47.89 -40.14
N LEU A 587 -10.46 -48.05 -41.04
CA LEU A 587 -9.32 -48.94 -40.80
C LEU A 587 -8.42 -48.43 -39.66
N GLN A 588 -8.38 -47.11 -39.43
CA GLN A 588 -7.52 -46.51 -38.42
C GLN A 588 -7.96 -46.81 -36.98
N ILE A 589 -9.21 -47.24 -36.78
CA ILE A 589 -9.74 -47.58 -35.45
C ILE A 589 -9.57 -49.07 -35.10
N LYS A 590 -9.30 -49.94 -36.09
CA LYS A 590 -9.12 -51.39 -35.87
C LYS A 590 -8.09 -51.75 -34.79
N PRO A 591 -6.92 -51.09 -34.69
CA PRO A 591 -5.95 -51.45 -33.66
C PRO A 591 -6.48 -51.30 -32.23
N TYR A 592 -7.42 -50.36 -32.00
CA TYR A 592 -8.05 -50.17 -30.69
C TYR A 592 -9.10 -51.24 -30.41
N LEU A 593 -9.91 -51.58 -31.43
CA LEU A 593 -10.91 -52.65 -31.32
C LEU A 593 -10.29 -54.02 -31.10
N PHE A 594 -9.17 -54.31 -31.77
CA PHE A 594 -8.49 -55.60 -31.69
C PHE A 594 -7.73 -55.81 -30.38
N LYS A 595 -7.19 -54.73 -29.79
CA LYS A 595 -6.41 -54.80 -28.54
C LYS A 595 -7.29 -54.78 -27.27
N ASP A 596 -8.56 -54.41 -27.39
CA ASP A 596 -9.47 -54.37 -26.25
C ASP A 596 -10.01 -55.78 -25.96
N GLU A 597 -9.58 -56.38 -24.85
CA GLU A 597 -9.95 -57.73 -24.43
C GLU A 597 -11.45 -57.90 -24.16
N ARG A 598 -12.19 -56.80 -23.98
CA ARG A 598 -13.65 -56.80 -23.80
C ARG A 598 -14.41 -57.00 -25.11
N LEU A 599 -13.73 -56.89 -26.25
CA LEU A 599 -14.30 -56.98 -27.58
C LEU A 599 -13.86 -58.26 -28.28
N ILE A 600 -14.78 -58.85 -29.05
CA ILE A 600 -14.52 -60.03 -29.86
C ILE A 600 -14.93 -59.81 -31.31
N ASN A 601 -14.07 -60.21 -32.24
CA ASN A 601 -14.38 -60.17 -33.67
C ASN A 601 -15.19 -61.42 -34.06
N ILE A 602 -16.22 -61.24 -34.88
CA ILE A 602 -17.09 -62.36 -35.29
C ILE A 602 -16.58 -62.98 -36.60
N GLY A 603 -15.89 -64.12 -36.53
CA GLY A 603 -15.38 -64.89 -37.67
C GLY A 603 -14.29 -64.14 -38.46
N LYS A 604 -14.38 -64.16 -39.80
CA LYS A 604 -13.53 -63.34 -40.69
C LYS A 604 -14.19 -62.00 -41.07
N THR A 605 -15.21 -61.58 -40.33
CA THR A 605 -15.97 -60.37 -40.66
C THR A 605 -15.34 -59.12 -40.06
N THR A 606 -15.82 -57.95 -40.46
CA THR A 606 -15.47 -56.68 -39.81
C THR A 606 -16.44 -56.31 -38.69
N ILE A 607 -17.13 -57.29 -38.09
CA ILE A 607 -18.07 -57.07 -36.98
C ILE A 607 -17.36 -57.31 -35.64
N TYR A 608 -17.53 -56.38 -34.71
CA TYR A 608 -17.09 -56.53 -33.32
C TYR A 608 -18.31 -56.60 -32.38
N SER A 609 -18.22 -57.45 -31.38
CA SER A 609 -19.23 -57.66 -30.34
C SER A 609 -18.58 -57.60 -28.95
N LEU A 610 -19.38 -57.48 -27.90
CA LEU A 610 -18.87 -57.60 -26.54
C LEU A 610 -18.70 -59.06 -26.15
N VAL A 611 -17.61 -59.38 -25.45
CA VAL A 611 -17.36 -60.72 -24.89
C VAL A 611 -18.45 -61.11 -23.89
N GLU A 612 -18.92 -60.15 -23.08
CA GLU A 612 -19.95 -60.36 -22.06
C GLU A 612 -21.31 -60.82 -22.61
N TRP A 613 -21.55 -60.67 -23.92
CA TRP A 613 -22.78 -61.14 -24.58
C TRP A 613 -22.74 -62.62 -25.00
N GLY A 614 -21.62 -63.33 -24.79
CA GLY A 614 -21.52 -64.75 -25.09
C GLY A 614 -21.68 -65.11 -26.58
N VAL A 615 -21.38 -64.17 -27.49
CA VAL A 615 -21.57 -64.36 -28.93
C VAL A 615 -20.52 -65.32 -29.51
N PHE A 616 -20.96 -66.26 -30.34
CA PHE A 616 -20.06 -67.18 -31.05
C PHE A 616 -19.12 -66.43 -32.01
N SER A 617 -17.82 -66.52 -31.75
CA SER A 617 -16.77 -65.77 -32.46
C SER A 617 -16.18 -66.49 -33.67
N GLY A 618 -16.50 -67.77 -33.89
CA GLY A 618 -16.04 -68.52 -35.05
C GLY A 618 -16.67 -68.06 -36.37
N SER A 619 -16.23 -68.65 -37.47
CA SER A 619 -16.83 -68.45 -38.79
C SER A 619 -18.22 -69.12 -38.87
N LEU A 620 -18.98 -68.82 -39.93
CA LEU A 620 -20.26 -69.50 -40.15
C LEU A 620 -20.07 -71.00 -40.44
N PHE A 621 -18.90 -71.42 -40.94
CA PHE A 621 -18.52 -72.84 -41.04
C PHE A 621 -18.40 -73.47 -39.65
N ASP A 622 -17.66 -72.81 -38.76
CA ASP A 622 -17.42 -73.30 -37.40
C ASP A 622 -18.74 -73.37 -36.62
N LEU A 623 -19.63 -72.39 -36.80
CA LEU A 623 -20.95 -72.39 -36.16
C LEU A 623 -21.85 -73.54 -36.66
N VAL A 624 -21.87 -73.80 -37.97
CA VAL A 624 -22.66 -74.91 -38.53
C VAL A 624 -22.14 -76.26 -37.99
N ILE A 625 -20.82 -76.44 -37.90
CA ILE A 625 -20.22 -77.65 -37.35
C ILE A 625 -20.51 -77.76 -35.85
N ASP A 626 -20.35 -76.67 -35.09
CA ASP A 626 -20.60 -76.62 -33.64
C ASP A 626 -22.06 -76.96 -33.29
N VAL A 627 -23.03 -76.46 -34.05
CA VAL A 627 -24.46 -76.78 -33.85
C VAL A 627 -24.74 -78.27 -34.09
N VAL A 628 -24.14 -78.88 -35.12
CA VAL A 628 -24.30 -80.33 -35.36
C VAL A 628 -23.55 -81.14 -34.29
N ALA A 629 -22.36 -80.69 -33.88
CA ALA A 629 -21.55 -81.31 -32.84
C ALA A 629 -22.26 -81.35 -31.47
N GLN A 630 -23.04 -80.33 -31.15
CA GLN A 630 -23.78 -80.25 -29.89
C GLN A 630 -25.04 -81.11 -29.86
N SER A 631 -25.50 -81.64 -30.99
CA SER A 631 -26.69 -82.50 -31.07
C SER A 631 -26.30 -83.97 -30.89
N ASP A 632 -26.99 -84.73 -30.05
CA ASP A 632 -26.75 -86.18 -29.87
C ASP A 632 -27.33 -87.06 -31.00
N SER A 633 -27.95 -86.45 -32.01
CA SER A 633 -28.55 -87.15 -33.15
C SER A 633 -28.46 -86.34 -34.45
N PRO A 634 -28.57 -86.99 -35.63
CA PRO A 634 -28.55 -86.30 -36.92
C PRO A 634 -29.56 -85.14 -36.99
N VAL A 635 -29.08 -83.95 -37.32
CA VAL A 635 -29.87 -82.72 -37.33
C VAL A 635 -30.54 -82.53 -38.70
N ARG A 636 -31.85 -82.25 -38.72
CA ARG A 636 -32.55 -81.90 -39.98
C ARG A 636 -31.99 -80.60 -40.53
N VAL A 637 -31.74 -80.56 -41.84
CA VAL A 637 -31.20 -79.37 -42.53
C VAL A 637 -31.99 -78.10 -42.19
N ARG A 638 -33.33 -78.20 -42.17
CA ARG A 638 -34.20 -77.06 -41.85
C ARG A 638 -33.99 -76.54 -40.41
N ASP A 639 -33.81 -77.45 -39.46
CA ASP A 639 -33.71 -77.14 -38.03
C ASP A 639 -32.29 -76.62 -37.74
N LEU A 640 -31.27 -77.18 -38.41
CA LEU A 640 -29.90 -76.66 -38.43
C LEU A 640 -29.84 -75.22 -38.95
N ILE A 641 -30.52 -74.94 -40.08
CA ILE A 641 -30.59 -73.58 -40.60
C ILE A 641 -31.26 -72.64 -39.59
N SER A 642 -32.37 -73.05 -38.98
CA SER A 642 -33.03 -72.24 -37.95
C SER A 642 -32.12 -71.96 -36.75
N GLN A 643 -31.45 -72.97 -36.19
CA GLN A 643 -30.56 -72.82 -35.04
C GLN A 643 -29.33 -71.96 -35.36
N VAL A 644 -28.76 -72.11 -36.56
CA VAL A 644 -27.64 -71.27 -37.02
C VAL A 644 -28.09 -69.82 -37.23
N LEU A 645 -29.29 -69.60 -37.78
CA LEU A 645 -29.85 -68.25 -37.94
C LEU A 645 -30.25 -67.62 -36.61
N GLU A 646 -30.69 -68.40 -35.63
CA GLU A 646 -30.97 -67.93 -34.26
C GLU A 646 -29.69 -67.41 -33.60
N ARG A 647 -28.59 -68.17 -33.70
CA ARG A 647 -27.27 -67.77 -33.17
C ARG A 647 -26.56 -66.73 -34.04
N ARG A 648 -26.94 -66.58 -35.31
CA ARG A 648 -26.36 -65.60 -36.26
C ARG A 648 -27.41 -64.94 -37.16
N PRO A 649 -28.25 -64.05 -36.62
CA PRO A 649 -29.41 -63.47 -37.33
C PRO A 649 -29.06 -62.61 -38.54
N SER A 650 -27.80 -62.15 -38.65
CA SER A 650 -27.32 -61.35 -39.77
C SER A 650 -27.00 -62.16 -41.03
N SER A 651 -27.03 -63.49 -40.96
CA SER A 651 -26.81 -64.37 -42.12
C SER A 651 -28.11 -64.63 -42.88
N THR A 652 -28.02 -64.96 -44.17
CA THR A 652 -29.20 -65.34 -44.96
C THR A 652 -29.38 -66.85 -44.98
N LYS A 653 -30.62 -67.31 -45.10
CA LYS A 653 -30.96 -68.74 -45.29
C LYS A 653 -30.08 -69.38 -46.38
N ARG A 654 -29.97 -68.71 -47.53
CA ARG A 654 -29.18 -69.17 -48.69
C ARG A 654 -27.69 -69.29 -48.38
N SER A 655 -27.14 -68.36 -47.57
CA SER A 655 -25.74 -68.43 -47.14
C SER A 655 -25.48 -69.64 -46.23
N VAL A 656 -26.38 -69.90 -45.28
CA VAL A 656 -26.28 -71.05 -44.38
C VAL A 656 -26.43 -72.36 -45.16
N GLU A 657 -27.39 -72.43 -46.08
CA GLU A 657 -27.58 -73.58 -46.99
C GLU A 657 -26.33 -73.88 -47.81
N ASN A 658 -25.73 -72.84 -48.41
CA ASN A 658 -24.49 -72.98 -49.18
C ASN A 658 -23.33 -73.48 -48.30
N ILE A 659 -23.20 -72.98 -47.06
CA ILE A 659 -22.16 -73.43 -46.15
C ILE A 659 -22.39 -74.87 -45.70
N ILE A 660 -23.62 -75.27 -45.39
CA ILE A 660 -23.95 -76.67 -45.11
C ILE A 660 -23.54 -77.56 -46.29
N TYR A 661 -23.87 -77.15 -47.53
CA TYR A 661 -23.46 -77.86 -48.73
C TYR A 661 -21.94 -77.96 -48.86
N LEU A 662 -21.21 -76.87 -48.64
CA LEU A 662 -19.75 -76.86 -48.69
C LEU A 662 -19.14 -77.72 -47.58
N CYS A 663 -19.65 -77.67 -46.35
CA CYS A 663 -19.20 -78.53 -45.26
C CYS A 663 -19.40 -80.01 -45.58
N VAL A 664 -20.50 -80.37 -46.25
CA VAL A 664 -20.73 -81.75 -46.71
C VAL A 664 -19.78 -82.12 -47.85
N LYS A 665 -19.60 -81.23 -48.83
CA LYS A 665 -18.68 -81.45 -49.96
C LYS A 665 -17.23 -81.62 -49.52
N ASP A 666 -16.81 -80.84 -48.52
CA ASP A 666 -15.46 -80.84 -47.95
C ASP A 666 -15.27 -81.94 -46.88
N GLY A 667 -16.28 -82.80 -46.65
CA GLY A 667 -16.21 -83.92 -45.72
C GLY A 667 -16.22 -83.55 -44.23
N ARG A 668 -16.53 -82.30 -43.88
CA ARG A 668 -16.65 -81.84 -42.47
C ARG A 668 -17.98 -82.25 -41.85
N LEU A 669 -19.00 -82.51 -42.68
CA LEU A 669 -20.32 -83.01 -42.32
C LEU A 669 -20.71 -84.12 -43.29
N VAL A 670 -21.62 -85.00 -42.90
CA VAL A 670 -22.18 -86.07 -43.75
C VAL A 670 -23.69 -85.95 -43.85
N ARG A 671 -24.25 -86.33 -44.99
CA ARG A 671 -25.71 -86.47 -45.15
C ARG A 671 -26.14 -87.87 -44.75
N VAL A 672 -27.04 -87.97 -43.78
CA VAL A 672 -27.62 -89.23 -43.32
C VAL A 672 -29.07 -89.29 -43.82
N GLY A 673 -29.29 -89.86 -45.00
CA GLY A 673 -30.60 -89.86 -45.67
C GLY A 673 -30.95 -88.54 -46.39
N LYS A 674 -32.23 -88.34 -46.74
CA LYS A 674 -32.66 -87.25 -47.66
C LYS A 674 -32.55 -85.83 -47.08
N ALA A 675 -32.58 -85.66 -45.74
CA ALA A 675 -32.68 -84.33 -45.13
C ALA A 675 -31.98 -84.18 -43.75
N LEU A 676 -31.14 -85.14 -43.34
CA LEU A 676 -30.40 -85.06 -42.07
C LEU A 676 -28.89 -84.87 -42.33
N ILE A 677 -28.25 -84.16 -41.41
CA ILE A 677 -26.82 -83.85 -41.41
C ILE A 677 -26.24 -84.32 -40.09
N ASP A 678 -25.07 -84.96 -40.13
CA ASP A 678 -24.34 -85.39 -38.95
C ASP A 678 -22.83 -85.15 -39.11
N ILE A 679 -22.05 -85.39 -38.05
CA ILE A 679 -20.60 -85.41 -38.07
C ILE A 679 -20.11 -86.74 -38.68
N PRO A 680 -19.10 -86.72 -39.57
CA PRO A 680 -18.51 -87.96 -40.08
C PRO A 680 -17.94 -88.82 -38.94
N ASN A 681 -18.25 -90.12 -38.94
CA ASN A 681 -17.75 -91.12 -37.98
C ASN A 681 -18.15 -90.87 -36.52
N ARG A 682 -19.35 -90.33 -36.29
CA ARG A 682 -19.92 -90.25 -34.95
C ARG A 682 -20.45 -91.59 -34.45
#